data_AF-A0A660ZX30-F1
#
_entry.id   AF-A0A660ZX30-F1
#
_cell.length_a   1.000
_cell.length_b   1.000
_cell.length_c   1.000
_cell.angle_alpha   90.00
_cell.angle_beta   90.00
_cell.angle_gamma   90.00
#
_symmetry.space_group_name_H-M   'P 1'
#
loop_
_entity.id
_entity.type
_entity.pdbx_description
1 polymer ?
#
loop_
_entity_poly.entity_id
_entity_poly.type
_entity_poly.pdbx_seq_one_letter_code
_entity_poly.pdbx_strand_id
1 'polypeptide(L)'
;MRNRIIRLSITMVAVLLAAGIAQAQTLVLSDNFDTGGVATTNLNYNQVARQSGTSAPLNFHSVYTNSMTLHAGGYLDMQGSGVARTDPFSPQIGNESFSIKVKGRHHYFATAEWTMLSVQSATNDNWEISPININLWNHGVIHIYSGAYTGTSTNIIMQAFSSNDVAVAIGGPYDAGAVHTYEIRTFAQSATNGTFGFYVDDAALATELPYTFGDANLQFAWVPTGTELAETSWDDLEISTILPLVKVVGVGDAGYSETGSWTDTSLGYSTAMKFDTTSLDATASWSFSDLSNGFYSVYATWDPLSNRSTNAPYASTDGMASITVNQRVAPFANLVLNNGITNYNFQKLGIVEISDGDFTITLSSDGVGGADTFVIADAVALVPTIDSYVVNISDDGFSQTGFTDGGYLYFANDGNAGASASWTFSGLADDTYDVVATWVELSNRSTEAPYSFSEGLATVTINQRIAPGADYQIDGADLQKLGQVTITGGVFTVTLTDDASTNLQTFVIAQAVALVPAAVAVIIDNGDTGYSEASSTWNTWQGLGEYGTNFRYTSAPVDPSASYAFTGLANGWYNAYATWPSNPAASPSVPYTGTDGFAATTADQQLAPSADFTDSGVNFQRLGFVSITDTDLTGTVGYGGGQLRADAMALVWTDTYTIGYNDGGFSQTGFTSAGTFGYANDGGSPASASWTFSNLASGEYEVSASWVGDFNRSLVSPFTLSDGGGLVEVDQRNNSMSVLGTVTVTDGEFVVSLTDDASLDVATWVIAESVSLTVIPEPATLG
;
A
#
# COMPACT_ATOMS: atom_id res chain seq x y z
N MET A 1 -25.34 52.26 9.24
CA MET A 1 -24.29 52.58 8.26
C MET A 1 -22.95 52.49 8.95
N ARG A 2 -22.11 51.53 8.52
CA ARG A 2 -20.62 51.47 8.44
C ARG A 2 -19.77 52.12 9.55
N ASN A 3 -18.62 51.62 9.97
CA ASN A 3 -17.84 50.40 9.77
C ASN A 3 -16.58 50.58 10.66
N ARG A 4 -15.98 49.46 11.08
CA ARG A 4 -14.53 49.15 11.12
C ARG A 4 -14.13 48.46 12.43
N ILE A 5 -14.26 47.14 12.43
CA ILE A 5 -13.32 46.25 13.10
C ILE A 5 -12.40 45.73 11.97
N ILE A 6 -11.09 45.92 12.14
CA ILE A 6 -10.06 45.33 11.29
C ILE A 6 -9.86 43.91 11.83
N ARG A 7 -10.24 42.89 11.05
CA ARG A 7 -9.70 41.54 11.18
C ARG A 7 -9.04 41.18 9.86
N LEU A 8 -7.78 40.78 10.01
CA LEU A 8 -6.92 40.22 8.98
C LEU A 8 -7.58 38.94 8.48
N SER A 9 -7.79 38.82 7.17
CA SER A 9 -8.32 37.63 6.53
C SER A 9 -7.34 37.15 5.47
N ILE A 10 -6.99 35.87 5.61
CA ILE A 10 -6.83 34.85 4.56
C ILE A 10 -5.71 35.09 3.53
N THR A 11 -4.65 34.28 3.64
CA THR A 11 -4.27 33.32 2.59
C THR A 11 -3.58 32.14 3.28
N MET A 12 -4.27 31.01 3.42
CA MET A 12 -3.61 29.72 3.62
C MET A 12 -3.89 28.93 2.35
N VAL A 13 -2.84 28.75 1.56
CA VAL A 13 -2.80 27.92 0.37
C VAL A 13 -3.11 26.50 0.81
N ALA A 14 -4.08 25.87 0.16
CA ALA A 14 -4.31 24.44 0.30
C ALA A 14 -3.05 23.71 -0.18
N VAL A 15 -2.27 23.20 0.76
CA VAL A 15 -1.38 22.07 0.56
C VAL A 15 -2.15 20.89 1.12
N LEU A 16 -2.58 19.96 0.28
CA LEU A 16 -3.07 18.67 0.73
C LEU A 16 -2.47 17.56 -0.13
N LEU A 17 -1.46 16.94 0.48
CA LEU A 17 -0.98 15.56 0.42
C LEU A 17 -1.08 14.80 -0.91
N ALA A 18 0.11 14.53 -1.47
CA ALA A 18 0.41 13.22 -2.03
C ALA A 18 0.36 12.20 -0.87
N ALA A 19 -0.65 11.32 -0.91
CA ALA A 19 -0.64 10.06 -0.18
C ALA A 19 -0.42 8.96 -1.23
N GLY A 20 0.53 8.07 -0.97
CA GLY A 20 0.86 6.95 -1.85
C GLY A 20 -0.35 6.03 -2.01
N ILE A 21 -0.83 5.91 -3.24
CA ILE A 21 -1.82 4.92 -3.64
C ILE A 21 -1.03 3.90 -4.45
N ALA A 22 -1.00 2.65 -3.97
CA ALA A 22 -0.30 1.54 -4.62
C ALA A 22 -0.84 1.35 -6.05
N GLN A 23 0.04 1.50 -7.05
CA GLN A 23 -0.26 1.42 -8.49
C GLN A 23 0.23 0.09 -9.03
N ALA A 24 -0.54 -0.67 -9.83
CA ALA A 24 -0.06 -1.96 -10.33
C ALA A 24 1.03 -1.97 -11.39
N GLN A 25 2.22 -2.52 -11.13
CA GLN A 25 3.41 -2.42 -11.97
C GLN A 25 3.88 -3.79 -12.45
N THR A 26 4.06 -3.98 -13.76
CA THR A 26 4.76 -5.16 -14.30
C THR A 26 6.16 -4.73 -14.74
N LEU A 27 7.21 -5.26 -14.12
CA LEU A 27 8.59 -4.99 -14.54
C LEU A 27 8.86 -5.54 -15.94
N VAL A 28 9.20 -4.64 -16.87
CA VAL A 28 9.40 -4.95 -18.29
C VAL A 28 10.89 -4.98 -18.67
N LEU A 29 11.72 -4.20 -17.98
CA LEU A 29 13.16 -4.15 -18.15
C LEU A 29 13.83 -3.76 -16.83
N SER A 30 14.90 -4.47 -16.45
CA SER A 30 15.84 -4.04 -15.41
C SER A 30 17.28 -4.27 -15.91
N ASP A 31 18.18 -3.30 -15.73
CA ASP A 31 19.62 -3.43 -15.98
C ASP A 31 20.39 -2.60 -14.93
N ASN A 32 21.10 -3.28 -14.04
CA ASN A 32 21.98 -2.68 -13.02
C ASN A 32 23.39 -2.34 -13.55
N PHE A 33 23.62 -2.56 -14.85
CA PHE A 33 24.88 -2.35 -15.55
C PHE A 33 26.13 -2.99 -14.90
N ASP A 34 25.97 -3.91 -13.94
CA ASP A 34 27.07 -4.60 -13.28
C ASP A 34 27.67 -5.64 -14.23
N THR A 35 28.94 -5.45 -14.57
CA THR A 35 29.67 -6.34 -15.45
C THR A 35 30.31 -7.52 -14.72
N GLY A 36 30.11 -7.66 -13.41
CA GLY A 36 30.79 -8.66 -12.58
C GLY A 36 32.28 -8.36 -12.44
N GLY A 37 32.64 -7.08 -12.34
CA GLY A 37 34.03 -6.63 -12.17
C GLY A 37 34.82 -6.41 -13.47
N VAL A 38 34.19 -6.39 -14.64
CA VAL A 38 34.90 -6.31 -15.95
C VAL A 38 34.47 -5.06 -16.75
N ALA A 39 35.28 -4.01 -16.71
CA ALA A 39 35.05 -2.84 -17.54
C ALA A 39 35.18 -3.17 -19.04
N THR A 40 34.21 -2.72 -19.85
CA THR A 40 34.13 -3.08 -21.27
C THR A 40 33.30 -2.06 -22.06
N THR A 41 33.60 -1.88 -23.35
CA THR A 41 32.78 -1.09 -24.27
C THR A 41 31.74 -1.95 -25.02
N ASN A 42 31.72 -3.26 -24.75
CA ASN A 42 30.71 -4.15 -25.29
C ASN A 42 29.47 -4.15 -24.38
N LEU A 43 28.44 -3.37 -24.74
CA LEU A 43 27.20 -3.28 -23.96
C LEU A 43 26.43 -4.60 -23.84
N ASN A 44 26.64 -5.51 -24.80
CA ASN A 44 26.03 -6.84 -24.77
C ASN A 44 26.80 -7.82 -23.85
N TYR A 45 27.90 -7.39 -23.24
CA TYR A 45 28.70 -8.22 -22.33
C TYR A 45 27.90 -8.57 -21.08
N ASN A 46 27.68 -9.86 -20.85
CA ASN A 46 26.87 -10.36 -19.73
C ASN A 46 25.45 -9.78 -19.68
N GLN A 47 24.92 -9.23 -20.78
CA GLN A 47 23.61 -8.58 -20.79
C GLN A 47 22.52 -9.43 -20.15
N VAL A 48 22.41 -10.70 -20.55
CA VAL A 48 21.45 -11.65 -19.96
C VAL A 48 21.62 -11.79 -18.44
N ALA A 49 22.86 -11.69 -17.92
CA ALA A 49 23.13 -11.77 -16.49
C ALA A 49 22.85 -10.46 -15.75
N ARG A 50 23.13 -9.30 -16.36
CA ARG A 50 22.79 -7.98 -15.78
C ARG A 50 21.28 -7.74 -15.70
N GLN A 51 20.57 -8.38 -16.62
CA GLN A 51 19.11 -8.41 -16.66
C GLN A 51 18.55 -9.72 -16.04
N SER A 52 19.39 -10.58 -15.47
CA SER A 52 18.93 -11.85 -14.87
C SER A 52 18.34 -11.62 -13.48
N GLY A 53 17.26 -12.34 -13.16
CA GLY A 53 16.53 -12.20 -11.89
C GLY A 53 15.20 -11.47 -12.04
N THR A 54 14.94 -10.86 -13.19
CA THR A 54 13.67 -10.23 -13.54
C THR A 54 13.13 -10.94 -14.78
N SER A 55 11.85 -11.28 -14.84
CA SER A 55 11.22 -11.92 -16.02
C SER A 55 11.09 -10.98 -17.24
N ALA A 56 11.98 -9.99 -17.34
CA ALA A 56 11.92 -8.82 -18.21
C ALA A 56 11.96 -9.17 -19.72
N PRO A 57 10.89 -8.89 -20.49
CA PRO A 57 10.80 -9.21 -21.90
C PRO A 57 11.45 -8.22 -22.88
N LEU A 58 11.92 -7.04 -22.44
CA LEU A 58 12.61 -6.05 -23.29
C LEU A 58 14.13 -6.10 -23.11
N ASN A 59 14.88 -6.02 -24.22
CA ASN A 59 16.34 -5.85 -24.16
C ASN A 59 16.74 -4.38 -24.31
N PHE A 60 17.97 -4.11 -23.90
CA PHE A 60 18.65 -2.83 -24.03
C PHE A 60 19.84 -2.94 -25.00
N HIS A 61 19.95 -2.06 -26.00
CA HIS A 61 21.01 -2.14 -26.99
C HIS A 61 21.50 -0.77 -27.46
N SER A 62 22.68 -0.72 -28.10
CA SER A 62 23.26 0.51 -28.64
C SER A 62 23.26 0.57 -30.16
N VAL A 63 23.26 1.80 -30.69
CA VAL A 63 23.40 2.06 -32.14
C VAL A 63 24.83 2.52 -32.52
N TYR A 64 25.69 2.87 -31.56
CA TYR A 64 27.09 3.29 -31.79
C TYR A 64 28.03 2.91 -30.62
N THR A 65 28.63 1.71 -30.66
CA THR A 65 29.35 1.07 -29.53
C THR A 65 30.65 1.73 -29.07
N ASN A 66 31.21 2.70 -29.82
CA ASN A 66 32.52 3.28 -29.48
C ASN A 66 32.44 4.47 -28.51
N SER A 67 31.22 4.85 -28.13
CA SER A 67 30.97 6.06 -27.35
C SER A 67 30.28 5.78 -26.02
N MET A 68 30.38 4.55 -25.52
CA MET A 68 29.82 4.11 -24.24
C MET A 68 30.76 3.10 -23.57
N THR A 69 30.88 3.16 -22.24
CA THR A 69 31.72 2.25 -21.45
C THR A 69 30.94 1.74 -20.25
N LEU A 70 30.86 0.42 -20.09
CA LEU A 70 30.41 -0.21 -18.85
C LEU A 70 31.58 -0.32 -17.89
N HIS A 71 31.37 0.12 -16.66
CA HIS A 71 32.36 0.03 -15.58
C HIS A 71 32.26 -1.30 -14.84
N ALA A 72 33.36 -1.63 -14.15
CA ALA A 72 33.46 -2.82 -13.32
C ALA A 72 32.52 -2.82 -12.11
N GLY A 73 31.89 -1.69 -11.77
CA GLY A 73 31.06 -1.54 -10.59
C GLY A 73 29.72 -0.84 -10.87
N GLY A 74 29.06 -1.20 -11.98
CA GLY A 74 27.64 -0.86 -12.19
C GLY A 74 27.32 0.40 -12.99
N TYR A 75 28.30 1.14 -13.52
CA TYR A 75 27.97 2.38 -14.26
C TYR A 75 28.11 2.23 -15.77
N LEU A 76 27.11 2.73 -16.50
CA LEU A 76 27.18 3.03 -17.91
C LEU A 76 27.62 4.49 -18.12
N ASP A 77 28.86 4.70 -18.56
CA ASP A 77 29.34 6.00 -19.00
C ASP A 77 28.99 6.25 -20.46
N MET A 78 28.40 7.42 -20.74
CA MET A 78 28.02 7.84 -22.07
C MET A 78 28.84 9.06 -22.52
N GLN A 79 29.32 9.03 -23.76
CA GLN A 79 30.06 10.11 -24.41
C GLN A 79 29.56 10.40 -25.83
N GLY A 80 29.79 11.61 -26.33
CA GLY A 80 29.67 11.95 -27.75
C GLY A 80 28.29 11.69 -28.36
N SER A 81 28.21 10.85 -29.41
CA SER A 81 26.98 10.47 -30.11
C SER A 81 26.51 9.04 -29.79
N GLY A 82 26.91 8.50 -28.64
CA GLY A 82 26.51 7.17 -28.20
C GLY A 82 25.03 7.17 -27.86
N VAL A 83 24.21 6.51 -28.67
CA VAL A 83 22.77 6.39 -28.42
C VAL A 83 22.47 4.99 -27.90
N ALA A 84 21.89 4.93 -26.71
CA ALA A 84 21.43 3.71 -26.09
C ALA A 84 19.90 3.69 -26.10
N ARG A 85 19.31 2.53 -26.42
CA ARG A 85 17.87 2.38 -26.64
C ARG A 85 17.38 1.02 -26.17
N THR A 86 16.11 0.96 -25.85
CA THR A 86 15.43 -0.31 -25.63
C THR A 86 14.96 -0.89 -26.97
N ASP A 87 14.62 -2.17 -26.98
CA ASP A 87 13.68 -2.72 -27.95
C ASP A 87 12.36 -1.91 -27.90
N PRO A 88 11.55 -1.90 -28.98
CA PRO A 88 10.25 -1.28 -28.95
C PRO A 88 9.37 -1.88 -27.85
N PHE A 89 8.61 -1.02 -27.19
CA PHE A 89 7.70 -1.34 -26.10
C PHE A 89 6.59 -2.33 -26.45
N SER A 90 6.35 -2.59 -27.74
CA SER A 90 5.28 -3.49 -28.20
C SER A 90 5.82 -4.92 -28.42
N PRO A 91 5.13 -5.97 -27.93
CA PRO A 91 3.82 -5.96 -27.27
C PRO A 91 3.81 -5.67 -25.75
N GLN A 92 4.96 -5.51 -25.11
CA GLN A 92 5.14 -5.61 -23.66
C GLN A 92 4.44 -4.52 -22.81
N ILE A 93 4.32 -3.29 -23.32
CA ILE A 93 3.64 -2.17 -22.63
C ILE A 93 2.30 -1.85 -23.31
N GLY A 94 2.12 -2.16 -24.60
CA GLY A 94 0.83 -2.02 -25.29
C GLY A 94 0.16 -0.66 -25.12
N ASN A 95 -1.05 -0.65 -24.52
CA ASN A 95 -1.83 0.54 -24.16
C ASN A 95 -1.65 0.97 -22.69
N GLU A 96 -0.77 0.29 -21.94
CA GLU A 96 -0.63 0.47 -20.51
C GLU A 96 0.09 1.78 -20.17
N SER A 97 -0.20 2.28 -18.98
CA SER A 97 0.62 3.31 -18.34
C SER A 97 1.98 2.67 -17.99
N PHE A 98 3.07 3.45 -17.97
CA PHE A 98 4.40 2.91 -17.69
C PHE A 98 5.31 3.89 -16.97
N SER A 99 6.27 3.38 -16.21
CA SER A 99 7.35 4.12 -15.58
C SER A 99 8.70 3.77 -16.21
N ILE A 100 9.59 4.77 -16.27
CA ILE A 100 10.99 4.61 -16.67
C ILE A 100 11.83 5.33 -15.61
N LYS A 101 12.55 4.54 -14.82
CA LYS A 101 13.40 5.00 -13.72
C LYS A 101 14.86 4.70 -14.03
N VAL A 102 15.75 5.66 -13.73
CA VAL A 102 17.19 5.48 -13.91
C VAL A 102 17.96 6.37 -12.94
N LYS A 103 19.08 5.88 -12.39
CA LYS A 103 20.01 6.70 -11.60
C LYS A 103 21.07 7.30 -12.51
N GLY A 104 21.45 8.55 -12.27
CA GLY A 104 22.53 9.14 -13.05
C GLY A 104 23.09 10.45 -12.53
N ARG A 105 24.19 10.87 -13.16
CA ARG A 105 24.90 12.13 -12.86
C ARG A 105 25.67 12.65 -14.06
N HIS A 106 26.02 13.93 -14.04
CA HIS A 106 26.95 14.57 -14.97
C HIS A 106 28.38 14.66 -14.40
N HIS A 107 29.40 14.49 -15.24
CA HIS A 107 30.82 14.62 -14.85
C HIS A 107 31.48 15.90 -15.34
N TYR A 108 31.05 16.39 -16.49
CA TYR A 108 31.71 17.49 -17.19
C TYR A 108 30.83 18.74 -17.17
N PHE A 109 31.39 19.86 -16.71
CA PHE A 109 30.69 21.13 -16.49
C PHE A 109 31.25 22.30 -17.29
N ALA A 110 32.21 22.05 -18.19
CA ALA A 110 32.97 23.13 -18.83
C ALA A 110 32.31 23.71 -20.09
N THR A 111 31.34 23.00 -20.67
CA THR A 111 30.57 23.35 -21.87
C THR A 111 29.09 23.12 -21.57
N ALA A 112 28.16 23.87 -22.17
CA ALA A 112 26.73 23.68 -21.90
C ALA A 112 26.21 22.47 -22.68
N GLU A 113 26.19 21.32 -22.01
CA GLU A 113 25.86 20.01 -22.58
C GLU A 113 24.75 19.35 -21.78
N TRP A 114 24.02 18.46 -22.44
CA TRP A 114 22.91 17.76 -21.84
C TRP A 114 22.87 16.30 -22.25
N THR A 115 22.23 15.49 -21.42
CA THR A 115 21.78 14.15 -21.81
C THR A 115 20.26 14.15 -21.83
N MET A 116 19.71 13.57 -22.89
CA MET A 116 18.28 13.49 -23.09
C MET A 116 17.76 12.10 -22.78
N LEU A 117 16.65 12.07 -22.03
CA LEU A 117 15.80 10.92 -21.77
C LEU A 117 14.55 11.09 -22.65
N SER A 118 14.34 10.21 -23.63
CA SER A 118 13.28 10.36 -24.62
C SER A 118 12.50 9.07 -24.79
N VAL A 119 11.17 9.11 -24.60
CA VAL A 119 10.29 8.09 -25.16
C VAL A 119 9.97 8.55 -26.57
N GLN A 120 10.31 7.77 -27.58
CA GLN A 120 10.21 8.16 -28.99
C GLN A 120 9.55 7.06 -29.83
N SER A 121 9.03 7.42 -31.01
CA SER A 121 8.61 6.42 -31.99
C SER A 121 9.85 5.66 -32.51
N ALA A 122 9.81 4.33 -32.47
CA ALA A 122 10.81 3.47 -33.09
C ALA A 122 10.72 3.46 -34.63
N THR A 123 9.62 3.99 -35.21
CA THR A 123 9.51 4.20 -36.66
C THR A 123 10.05 5.56 -37.11
N ASN A 124 10.28 6.49 -36.18
CA ASN A 124 10.82 7.81 -36.45
C ASN A 124 11.88 8.19 -35.42
N ASP A 125 13.14 8.06 -35.82
CA ASP A 125 14.32 8.33 -35.01
C ASP A 125 14.61 9.82 -34.75
N ASN A 126 13.70 10.73 -35.08
CA ASN A 126 13.83 12.15 -34.78
C ASN A 126 13.36 12.45 -33.35
N TRP A 127 14.26 12.25 -32.40
CA TRP A 127 14.00 12.40 -30.97
C TRP A 127 13.84 13.85 -30.49
N GLU A 128 14.37 14.84 -31.24
CA GLU A 128 14.21 16.28 -30.94
C GLU A 128 12.76 16.75 -30.99
N ILE A 129 11.90 15.96 -31.64
CA ILE A 129 10.47 16.25 -31.82
C ILE A 129 9.59 15.21 -31.12
N SER A 130 10.13 14.54 -30.10
CA SER A 130 9.32 13.63 -29.30
C SER A 130 8.41 14.40 -28.32
N PRO A 131 7.12 14.01 -28.21
CA PRO A 131 6.18 14.48 -27.18
C PRO A 131 6.57 14.17 -25.73
N ILE A 132 7.50 13.24 -25.47
CA ILE A 132 8.02 12.95 -24.13
C ILE A 132 9.53 13.00 -24.21
N ASN A 133 10.11 14.12 -23.80
CA ASN A 133 11.53 14.36 -23.92
C ASN A 133 12.03 15.25 -22.77
N ILE A 134 13.07 14.79 -22.08
CA ILE A 134 13.67 15.46 -20.93
C ILE A 134 15.15 15.72 -21.21
N ASN A 135 15.57 16.98 -21.27
CA ASN A 135 16.99 17.35 -21.37
C ASN A 135 17.53 17.69 -19.97
N LEU A 136 18.47 16.88 -19.51
CA LEU A 136 19.20 17.07 -18.27
C LEU A 136 20.51 17.79 -18.60
N TRP A 137 20.60 19.07 -18.24
CA TRP A 137 21.79 19.87 -18.51
C TRP A 137 22.78 19.78 -17.36
N ASN A 138 24.08 19.77 -17.70
CA ASN A 138 25.14 19.67 -16.70
C ASN A 138 25.21 20.83 -15.71
N HIS A 139 24.68 22.01 -16.04
CA HIS A 139 24.53 23.13 -15.09
C HIS A 139 23.28 23.06 -14.19
N GLY A 140 22.57 21.92 -14.19
CA GLY A 140 21.43 21.65 -13.30
C GLY A 140 20.09 22.20 -13.77
N VAL A 141 20.00 22.69 -15.02
CA VAL A 141 18.71 23.03 -15.63
C VAL A 141 18.09 21.77 -16.24
N ILE A 142 16.78 21.60 -16.08
CA ILE A 142 16.02 20.50 -16.69
C ILE A 142 15.01 21.12 -17.66
N HIS A 143 15.04 20.70 -18.92
CA HIS A 143 13.97 21.04 -19.88
C HIS A 143 13.05 19.84 -20.08
N ILE A 144 11.75 20.06 -20.00
CA ILE A 144 10.72 19.05 -20.23
C ILE A 144 9.88 19.46 -21.43
N TYR A 145 9.78 18.56 -22.41
CA TYR A 145 9.00 18.75 -23.62
C TYR A 145 7.75 17.87 -23.57
N SER A 146 6.59 18.46 -23.87
CA SER A 146 5.27 17.81 -23.88
C SER A 146 4.43 18.30 -25.05
N GLY A 147 3.43 17.52 -25.50
CA GLY A 147 2.50 17.93 -26.55
C GLY A 147 2.18 16.82 -27.54
N ALA A 148 2.20 17.13 -28.85
CA ALA A 148 1.76 16.20 -29.89
C ALA A 148 2.68 16.18 -31.12
N TYR A 149 2.99 14.98 -31.60
CA TYR A 149 3.65 14.75 -32.86
C TYR A 149 3.05 13.53 -33.59
N THR A 150 2.39 13.77 -34.72
CA THR A 150 1.68 12.73 -35.49
C THR A 150 2.29 12.47 -36.87
N GLY A 151 3.57 12.83 -37.06
CA GLY A 151 4.27 12.74 -38.35
C GLY A 151 3.87 13.81 -39.38
N THR A 152 2.67 14.37 -39.28
CA THR A 152 2.13 15.41 -40.18
C THR A 152 1.88 16.75 -39.48
N SER A 153 1.82 16.75 -38.15
CA SER A 153 1.63 17.93 -37.30
C SER A 153 2.56 17.85 -36.09
N THR A 154 3.12 19.00 -35.70
CA THR A 154 4.00 19.18 -34.54
C THR A 154 3.46 20.30 -33.65
N ASN A 155 3.10 19.98 -32.41
CA ASN A 155 2.75 20.96 -31.39
C ASN A 155 3.40 20.56 -30.06
N ILE A 156 4.65 20.93 -29.86
CA ILE A 156 5.44 20.57 -28.67
C ILE A 156 5.81 21.85 -27.92
N ILE A 157 5.63 21.83 -26.61
CA ILE A 157 5.90 22.92 -25.69
C ILE A 157 7.05 22.50 -24.77
N MET A 158 7.98 23.42 -24.53
CA MET A 158 9.10 23.22 -23.61
C MET A 158 8.88 24.02 -22.33
N GLN A 159 9.08 23.37 -21.19
CA GLN A 159 9.16 23.99 -19.87
C GLN A 159 10.57 23.85 -19.32
N ALA A 160 11.15 24.92 -18.77
CA ALA A 160 12.49 24.92 -18.20
C ALA A 160 12.43 25.10 -16.68
N PHE A 161 13.11 24.21 -15.96
CA PHE A 161 13.24 24.20 -14.51
C PHE A 161 14.69 24.51 -14.16
N SER A 162 14.91 25.54 -13.35
CA SER A 162 16.23 25.86 -12.83
C SER A 162 16.64 24.85 -11.75
N SER A 163 17.94 24.77 -11.44
CA SER A 163 18.42 23.93 -10.34
C SER A 163 17.78 24.28 -8.99
N ASN A 164 17.36 25.54 -8.80
CA ASN A 164 16.61 25.94 -7.62
C ASN A 164 15.18 25.39 -7.61
N ASP A 165 14.52 25.29 -8.77
CA ASP A 165 13.18 24.70 -8.85
C ASP A 165 13.22 23.21 -8.50
N VAL A 166 14.26 22.51 -8.97
CA VAL A 166 14.52 21.11 -8.61
C VAL A 166 14.83 20.97 -7.12
N ALA A 167 15.72 21.81 -6.58
CA ALA A 167 16.05 21.81 -5.15
C ALA A 167 14.82 22.03 -4.24
N VAL A 168 13.90 22.91 -4.68
CA VAL A 168 12.64 23.14 -3.97
C VAL A 168 11.74 21.91 -4.03
N ALA A 169 11.64 21.24 -5.19
CA ALA A 169 10.83 20.04 -5.34
C ALA A 169 11.31 18.89 -4.45
N ILE A 170 12.62 18.61 -4.43
CA ILE A 170 13.22 17.52 -3.64
C ILE A 170 13.43 17.87 -2.15
N GLY A 171 13.13 19.10 -1.74
CA GLY A 171 13.29 19.54 -0.34
C GLY A 171 14.74 19.67 0.13
N GLY A 172 15.70 19.79 -0.81
CA GLY A 172 17.14 19.77 -0.51
C GLY A 172 17.99 20.35 -1.65
N PRO A 173 19.31 20.53 -1.46
CA PRO A 173 20.18 21.05 -2.51
C PRO A 173 20.25 20.07 -3.70
N TYR A 174 20.10 20.60 -4.91
CA TYR A 174 20.27 19.82 -6.14
C TYR A 174 21.62 20.11 -6.79
N ASP A 175 22.39 19.06 -7.08
CA ASP A 175 23.69 19.12 -7.75
C ASP A 175 23.71 18.09 -8.89
N ALA A 176 23.73 18.54 -10.14
CA ALA A 176 23.76 17.65 -11.30
C ALA A 176 25.00 16.72 -11.35
N GLY A 177 26.04 17.00 -10.56
CA GLY A 177 27.20 16.11 -10.37
C GLY A 177 27.03 15.00 -9.35
N ALA A 178 26.02 15.09 -8.49
CA ALA A 178 25.63 14.03 -7.59
C ALA A 178 24.77 12.99 -8.33
N VAL A 179 24.73 11.77 -7.80
CA VAL A 179 23.82 10.73 -8.30
C VAL A 179 22.41 11.08 -7.84
N HIS A 180 21.49 11.15 -8.79
CA HIS A 180 20.07 11.40 -8.58
C HIS A 180 19.25 10.32 -9.30
N THR A 181 18.06 10.03 -8.78
CA THR A 181 17.08 9.19 -9.47
C THR A 181 16.21 10.06 -10.36
N TYR A 182 16.05 9.68 -11.63
CA TYR A 182 15.17 10.34 -12.59
C TYR A 182 14.09 9.37 -13.04
N GLU A 183 12.84 9.81 -13.01
CA GLU A 183 11.71 8.95 -13.36
C GLU A 183 10.70 9.67 -14.26
N ILE A 184 10.30 9.01 -15.34
CA ILE A 184 9.16 9.41 -16.18
C ILE A 184 8.02 8.46 -15.86
N ARG A 185 6.91 8.98 -15.33
CA ARG A 185 5.67 8.19 -15.12
C ARG A 185 4.63 8.62 -16.13
N THR A 186 4.18 7.71 -16.97
CA THR A 186 3.16 7.96 -17.99
C THR A 186 1.83 7.36 -17.56
N PHE A 187 0.76 8.09 -17.84
CA PHE A 187 -0.63 7.70 -17.60
C PHE A 187 -1.33 7.63 -18.96
N ALA A 188 -1.30 6.44 -19.55
CA ALA A 188 -1.81 6.18 -20.88
C ALA A 188 -3.35 6.20 -20.90
N GLN A 189 -3.90 6.97 -21.84
CA GLN A 189 -5.30 6.86 -22.26
C GLN A 189 -5.43 5.86 -23.42
N SER A 190 -4.36 5.70 -24.21
CA SER A 190 -4.18 4.68 -25.24
C SER A 190 -2.69 4.48 -25.53
N ALA A 191 -2.32 3.53 -26.40
CA ALA A 191 -0.92 3.34 -26.81
C ALA A 191 -0.25 4.57 -27.46
N THR A 192 -1.01 5.61 -27.84
CA THR A 192 -0.45 6.79 -28.50
C THR A 192 -0.69 8.09 -27.76
N ASN A 193 -1.49 8.13 -26.69
CA ASN A 193 -1.77 9.37 -25.98
C ASN A 193 -2.05 9.17 -24.48
N GLY A 194 -1.90 10.24 -23.72
CA GLY A 194 -2.06 10.25 -22.27
C GLY A 194 -1.43 11.49 -21.66
N THR A 195 -1.13 11.41 -20.36
CA THR A 195 -0.33 12.41 -19.65
C THR A 195 0.93 11.77 -19.06
N PHE A 196 1.92 12.56 -18.66
CA PHE A 196 3.08 12.07 -17.93
C PHE A 196 3.53 13.08 -16.87
N GLY A 197 4.25 12.57 -15.86
CA GLY A 197 5.01 13.36 -14.92
C GLY A 197 6.50 13.05 -14.99
N PHE A 198 7.30 13.96 -14.47
CA PHE A 198 8.74 13.79 -14.33
C PHE A 198 9.14 14.04 -12.88
N TYR A 199 9.93 13.11 -12.33
CA TYR A 199 10.31 13.08 -10.93
C TYR A 199 11.83 13.05 -10.80
N VAL A 200 12.34 13.72 -9.76
CA VAL A 200 13.74 13.69 -9.36
C VAL A 200 13.76 13.29 -7.88
N ASP A 201 14.52 12.26 -7.52
CA ASP A 201 14.57 11.70 -6.16
C ASP A 201 13.16 11.51 -5.55
N ASP A 202 12.29 10.87 -6.34
CA ASP A 202 10.88 10.59 -6.04
C ASP A 202 9.96 11.81 -5.85
N ALA A 203 10.50 13.03 -5.93
CA ALA A 203 9.71 14.26 -5.89
C ALA A 203 9.27 14.70 -7.30
N ALA A 204 7.99 15.03 -7.44
CA ALA A 204 7.43 15.50 -8.71
C ALA A 204 7.97 16.88 -9.08
N LEU A 205 8.66 16.98 -10.22
CA LEU A 205 9.08 18.26 -10.80
C LEU A 205 7.99 18.84 -11.71
N ALA A 206 7.29 17.96 -12.45
CA ALA A 206 6.14 18.31 -13.28
C ALA A 206 5.15 17.15 -13.35
N THR A 207 3.85 17.45 -13.45
CA THR A 207 2.78 16.46 -13.53
C THR A 207 1.77 16.83 -14.62
N GLU A 208 0.95 15.86 -15.04
CA GLU A 208 -0.15 16.03 -16.00
C GLU A 208 0.26 16.65 -17.34
N LEU A 209 1.47 16.37 -17.81
CA LEU A 209 1.97 16.86 -19.09
C LEU A 209 1.41 16.02 -20.24
N PRO A 210 0.72 16.60 -21.24
CA PRO A 210 0.09 15.81 -22.29
C PRO A 210 1.12 15.24 -23.26
N TYR A 211 0.86 14.04 -23.77
CA TYR A 211 1.61 13.48 -24.91
C TYR A 211 0.67 12.91 -25.98
N THR A 212 1.10 12.95 -27.24
CA THR A 212 0.43 12.29 -28.37
C THR A 212 1.43 11.92 -29.46
N PHE A 213 1.56 10.62 -29.74
CA PHE A 213 2.38 10.06 -30.81
C PHE A 213 1.54 9.73 -32.06
N GLY A 214 2.20 9.66 -33.22
CA GLY A 214 1.57 9.27 -34.48
C GLY A 214 1.39 7.76 -34.65
N ASP A 215 2.06 6.98 -33.82
CA ASP A 215 2.06 5.52 -33.85
C ASP A 215 2.36 4.95 -32.45
N ALA A 216 1.98 3.70 -32.23
CA ALA A 216 2.12 2.98 -30.97
C ALA A 216 3.47 2.26 -30.81
N ASN A 217 4.35 2.31 -31.81
CA ASN A 217 5.62 1.58 -31.79
C ASN A 217 6.67 2.44 -31.08
N LEU A 218 6.53 2.59 -29.76
CA LEU A 218 7.38 3.46 -28.94
C LEU A 218 8.62 2.70 -28.43
N GLN A 219 9.68 3.42 -28.11
CA GLN A 219 10.90 2.91 -27.45
C GLN A 219 11.49 4.00 -26.56
N PHE A 220 12.32 3.63 -25.61
CA PHE A 220 13.09 4.58 -24.82
C PHE A 220 14.49 4.80 -25.40
N ALA A 221 14.99 6.03 -25.33
CA ALA A 221 16.32 6.42 -25.81
C ALA A 221 17.03 7.38 -24.86
N TRP A 222 18.32 7.09 -24.59
CA TRP A 222 19.29 8.00 -23.98
C TRP A 222 20.18 8.60 -25.07
N VAL A 223 20.30 9.92 -25.08
CA VAL A 223 21.13 10.62 -26.07
C VAL A 223 21.94 11.74 -25.38
N PRO A 224 23.25 11.56 -25.20
CA PRO A 224 24.16 12.62 -24.77
C PRO A 224 24.45 13.60 -25.92
N THR A 225 24.96 14.79 -25.58
CA THR A 225 25.42 15.77 -26.57
C THR A 225 26.89 16.13 -26.40
N GLY A 226 27.72 15.37 -27.11
CA GLY A 226 28.94 15.87 -27.75
C GLY A 226 30.10 16.36 -26.88
N THR A 227 31.00 15.45 -26.51
CA THR A 227 32.46 15.64 -26.32
C THR A 227 33.23 14.33 -26.57
N GLU A 228 34.57 14.39 -26.50
CA GLU A 228 35.47 13.20 -26.48
C GLU A 228 35.61 12.56 -25.09
N LEU A 229 34.92 13.05 -24.05
CA LEU A 229 34.95 12.55 -22.67
C LEU A 229 33.56 12.05 -22.24
N ALA A 230 33.52 11.22 -21.19
CA ALA A 230 32.26 10.81 -20.58
C ALA A 230 31.54 12.03 -19.96
N GLU A 231 30.31 12.27 -20.41
CA GLU A 231 29.47 13.38 -19.94
C GLU A 231 28.60 12.97 -18.77
N THR A 232 28.06 11.74 -18.82
CA THR A 232 27.15 11.20 -17.82
C THR A 232 27.47 9.76 -17.47
N SER A 233 27.19 9.37 -16.22
CA SER A 233 27.09 7.96 -15.80
C SER A 233 25.65 7.64 -15.46
N TRP A 234 25.23 6.43 -15.80
CA TRP A 234 23.90 5.89 -15.50
C TRP A 234 24.00 4.54 -14.81
N ASP A 235 23.05 4.25 -13.95
CA ASP A 235 22.91 2.99 -13.22
C ASP A 235 21.41 2.69 -13.00
N ASP A 236 21.09 1.45 -12.61
CA ASP A 236 19.75 0.99 -12.19
C ASP A 236 18.62 1.44 -13.14
N LEU A 237 18.71 1.01 -14.39
CA LEU A 237 17.63 1.23 -15.34
C LEU A 237 16.48 0.28 -15.05
N GLU A 238 15.29 0.83 -14.82
CA GLU A 238 14.04 0.09 -14.69
C GLU A 238 12.96 0.66 -15.60
N ILE A 239 12.22 -0.23 -16.26
CA ILE A 239 11.01 0.10 -17.00
C ILE A 239 9.92 -0.85 -16.55
N SER A 240 8.81 -0.31 -16.07
CA SER A 240 7.64 -1.08 -15.65
C SER A 240 6.39 -0.55 -16.33
N THR A 241 5.38 -1.39 -16.58
CA THR A 241 4.02 -0.86 -16.70
C THR A 241 3.58 -0.37 -15.31
N ILE A 242 2.62 0.54 -15.22
CA ILE A 242 2.06 1.05 -13.95
C ILE A 242 0.53 1.11 -14.10
N LEU A 243 -0.26 0.97 -13.04
CA LEU A 243 -1.71 1.20 -13.14
C LEU A 243 -1.98 2.70 -13.04
N PRO A 244 -3.02 3.18 -13.74
CA PRO A 244 -3.55 4.50 -13.44
C PRO A 244 -4.04 4.54 -11.98
N LEU A 245 -3.61 5.57 -11.25
CA LEU A 245 -3.98 5.90 -9.86
C LEU A 245 -5.50 5.84 -9.62
N VAL A 246 -6.27 6.12 -10.68
CA VAL A 246 -7.71 6.15 -10.71
C VAL A 246 -8.14 5.69 -12.11
N LYS A 247 -8.90 4.60 -12.22
CA LYS A 247 -9.60 4.27 -13.48
C LYS A 247 -10.94 4.99 -13.50
N VAL A 248 -11.24 5.71 -14.57
CA VAL A 248 -12.52 6.41 -14.71
C VAL A 248 -13.16 6.01 -16.03
N VAL A 249 -14.44 5.68 -15.96
CA VAL A 249 -15.29 5.51 -17.15
C VAL A 249 -16.39 6.56 -17.03
N GLY A 250 -16.45 7.48 -17.98
CA GLY A 250 -17.55 8.43 -18.13
C GLY A 250 -18.46 8.06 -19.29
N VAL A 251 -19.56 8.81 -19.43
CA VAL A 251 -20.46 8.64 -20.57
C VAL A 251 -19.71 8.87 -21.89
N GLY A 252 -19.82 7.88 -22.78
CA GLY A 252 -19.21 7.89 -24.10
C GLY A 252 -17.81 7.27 -24.17
N ASP A 253 -17.22 6.92 -23.03
CA ASP A 253 -15.95 6.23 -22.97
C ASP A 253 -16.12 4.73 -23.27
N ALA A 254 -15.01 4.07 -23.64
CA ALA A 254 -14.98 2.62 -23.72
C ALA A 254 -15.26 2.04 -22.32
N GLY A 255 -16.22 1.12 -22.22
CA GLY A 255 -16.71 0.58 -20.94
C GLY A 255 -18.06 1.15 -20.50
N TYR A 256 -18.55 2.24 -21.09
CA TYR A 256 -19.91 2.73 -20.83
C TYR A 256 -20.95 2.03 -21.73
N SER A 257 -22.08 1.62 -21.13
CA SER A 257 -23.23 1.10 -21.88
C SER A 257 -24.56 1.49 -21.23
N GLU A 258 -25.64 1.48 -22.00
CA GLU A 258 -26.97 1.86 -21.51
C GLU A 258 -28.08 0.99 -22.11
N THR A 259 -29.16 0.81 -21.34
CA THR A 259 -30.42 0.25 -21.79
C THR A 259 -31.54 1.25 -21.58
N GLY A 260 -32.63 1.15 -22.33
CA GLY A 260 -33.75 2.10 -22.24
C GLY A 260 -33.50 3.40 -23.03
N SER A 261 -33.97 4.54 -22.54
CA SER A 261 -33.98 5.82 -23.30
C SER A 261 -33.34 6.95 -22.51
N TRP A 262 -32.01 6.98 -22.52
CA TRP A 262 -31.21 8.05 -21.95
C TRP A 262 -31.06 9.23 -22.91
N THR A 263 -31.19 10.46 -22.39
CA THR A 263 -31.06 11.69 -23.16
C THR A 263 -29.73 12.37 -22.85
N ASP A 264 -28.99 12.73 -23.91
CA ASP A 264 -27.69 13.41 -23.81
C ASP A 264 -27.82 14.86 -23.30
N THR A 265 -26.77 15.30 -22.62
CA THR A 265 -26.55 16.71 -22.31
C THR A 265 -25.18 17.16 -22.83
N SER A 266 -24.87 18.46 -22.72
CA SER A 266 -23.58 19.01 -23.17
C SER A 266 -22.59 19.28 -22.03
N LEU A 267 -22.80 18.69 -20.85
CA LEU A 267 -22.01 18.90 -19.63
C LEU A 267 -21.81 17.54 -18.95
N GLY A 268 -20.66 17.28 -18.35
CA GLY A 268 -20.33 16.02 -17.66
C GLY A 268 -18.83 15.87 -17.42
N TYR A 269 -18.43 14.85 -16.67
CA TYR A 269 -17.02 14.55 -16.41
C TYR A 269 -16.26 14.26 -17.71
N SER A 270 -16.77 13.38 -18.57
CA SER A 270 -16.18 13.12 -19.89
C SER A 270 -16.75 14.07 -20.95
N THR A 271 -17.28 13.56 -22.06
CA THR A 271 -17.83 14.40 -23.15
C THR A 271 -19.27 14.87 -22.89
N ALA A 272 -20.00 14.16 -22.02
CA ALA A 272 -21.39 14.44 -21.65
C ALA A 272 -21.76 13.74 -20.32
N MET A 273 -22.88 14.12 -19.73
CA MET A 273 -23.68 13.31 -18.81
C MET A 273 -25.02 13.04 -19.49
N LYS A 274 -25.74 12.01 -19.03
CA LYS A 274 -27.05 11.60 -19.55
C LYS A 274 -28.10 11.56 -18.45
N PHE A 275 -29.36 11.65 -18.85
CA PHE A 275 -30.48 11.48 -17.93
C PHE A 275 -31.60 10.60 -18.48
N ASP A 276 -32.28 9.88 -17.60
CA ASP A 276 -33.58 9.25 -17.85
C ASP A 276 -34.68 9.94 -17.02
N THR A 277 -35.90 9.98 -17.56
CA THR A 277 -37.08 10.61 -16.94
C THR A 277 -38.33 9.73 -16.88
N THR A 278 -38.28 8.54 -17.47
CA THR A 278 -39.50 7.90 -18.01
C THR A 278 -39.59 6.39 -17.87
N SER A 279 -38.53 5.69 -17.46
CA SER A 279 -38.56 4.24 -17.49
C SER A 279 -38.37 3.60 -16.12
N LEU A 280 -39.05 2.47 -15.91
CA LEU A 280 -38.92 1.65 -14.70
C LEU A 280 -37.78 0.62 -14.82
N ASP A 281 -37.03 0.60 -15.93
CA ASP A 281 -36.07 -0.48 -16.24
C ASP A 281 -34.83 0.00 -17.04
N ALA A 282 -34.62 1.30 -17.27
CA ALA A 282 -33.42 1.79 -17.96
C ALA A 282 -32.23 1.75 -17.02
N THR A 283 -31.09 1.34 -17.56
CA THR A 283 -29.84 1.26 -16.83
C THR A 283 -28.73 1.99 -17.57
N ALA A 284 -27.80 2.57 -16.81
CA ALA A 284 -26.49 3.02 -17.28
C ALA A 284 -25.44 2.17 -16.56
N SER A 285 -24.50 1.58 -17.28
CA SER A 285 -23.49 0.69 -16.73
C SER A 285 -22.10 1.13 -17.12
N TRP A 286 -21.17 1.03 -16.17
CA TRP A 286 -19.74 1.30 -16.35
C TRP A 286 -18.99 0.00 -16.04
N SER A 287 -18.36 -0.55 -17.07
CA SER A 287 -17.56 -1.76 -16.99
C SER A 287 -16.08 -1.41 -17.06
N PHE A 288 -15.33 -2.02 -16.16
CA PHE A 288 -13.89 -1.93 -16.03
C PHE A 288 -13.32 -3.34 -16.28
N SER A 289 -12.31 -3.43 -17.13
CA SER A 289 -11.58 -4.67 -17.40
C SER A 289 -10.11 -4.50 -17.05
N ASP A 290 -9.40 -5.63 -17.05
CA ASP A 290 -7.95 -5.68 -16.85
C ASP A 290 -7.55 -5.00 -15.52
N LEU A 291 -8.34 -5.25 -14.47
CA LEU A 291 -8.10 -4.77 -13.11
C LEU A 291 -7.25 -5.78 -12.36
N SER A 292 -6.20 -5.34 -11.66
CA SER A 292 -5.49 -6.20 -10.70
C SER A 292 -6.46 -6.76 -9.66
N ASN A 293 -6.25 -7.99 -9.21
CA ASN A 293 -7.02 -8.52 -8.09
C ASN A 293 -6.74 -7.69 -6.83
N GLY A 294 -7.78 -7.46 -6.02
CA GLY A 294 -7.68 -6.68 -4.79
C GLY A 294 -8.90 -5.80 -4.54
N PHE A 295 -8.82 -4.97 -3.51
CA PHE A 295 -9.92 -4.12 -3.10
C PHE A 295 -9.90 -2.75 -3.77
N TYR A 296 -11.07 -2.28 -4.16
CA TYR A 296 -11.26 -1.00 -4.82
C TYR A 296 -12.33 -0.18 -4.11
N SER A 297 -12.01 1.08 -3.82
CA SER A 297 -13.02 2.09 -3.51
C SER A 297 -13.72 2.51 -4.81
N VAL A 298 -15.05 2.40 -4.80
CA VAL A 298 -15.91 2.76 -5.95
C VAL A 298 -16.50 4.14 -5.71
N TYR A 299 -16.40 5.03 -6.70
CA TYR A 299 -16.93 6.39 -6.63
C TYR A 299 -17.81 6.74 -7.82
N ALA A 300 -18.75 7.66 -7.65
CA ALA A 300 -19.53 8.22 -8.73
C ALA A 300 -19.66 9.74 -8.64
N THR A 301 -19.85 10.39 -9.79
CA THR A 301 -20.15 11.83 -9.89
C THR A 301 -21.47 12.06 -10.62
N TRP A 302 -22.06 13.23 -10.40
CA TRP A 302 -23.27 13.71 -11.06
C TRP A 302 -23.41 15.23 -10.90
N ASP A 303 -24.17 15.87 -11.80
CA ASP A 303 -24.55 17.28 -11.66
C ASP A 303 -25.79 17.46 -10.77
N PRO A 304 -25.66 18.17 -9.64
CA PRO A 304 -26.75 18.31 -8.68
C PRO A 304 -27.78 19.34 -9.11
N LEU A 305 -29.05 18.94 -9.19
CA LEU A 305 -30.18 19.86 -9.41
C LEU A 305 -31.42 19.46 -8.61
N SER A 306 -32.26 20.45 -8.32
CA SER A 306 -33.46 20.25 -7.47
C SER A 306 -34.51 19.31 -8.07
N ASN A 307 -34.42 18.98 -9.36
CA ASN A 307 -35.32 18.08 -10.09
C ASN A 307 -34.76 16.66 -10.25
N ARG A 308 -33.61 16.34 -9.65
CA ARG A 308 -33.01 14.99 -9.70
C ARG A 308 -33.61 14.03 -8.67
N SER A 309 -33.34 12.75 -8.86
CA SER A 309 -33.70 11.67 -7.94
C SER A 309 -33.07 11.84 -6.58
N THR A 310 -33.85 11.60 -5.53
CA THR A 310 -33.37 11.59 -4.14
C THR A 310 -32.80 10.24 -3.71
N ASN A 311 -32.92 9.22 -4.57
CA ASN A 311 -32.61 7.83 -4.24
C ASN A 311 -32.20 7.02 -5.48
N ALA A 312 -31.30 7.56 -6.30
CA ALA A 312 -30.79 6.93 -7.51
C ALA A 312 -30.02 5.63 -7.15
N PRO A 313 -30.49 4.44 -7.57
CA PRO A 313 -29.93 3.15 -7.15
C PRO A 313 -28.72 2.70 -8.00
N TYR A 314 -27.64 2.33 -7.32
CA TYR A 314 -26.46 1.69 -7.88
C TYR A 314 -26.34 0.26 -7.35
N ALA A 315 -25.95 -0.68 -8.22
CA ALA A 315 -25.66 -2.07 -7.90
C ALA A 315 -24.46 -2.57 -8.71
N SER A 316 -23.71 -3.55 -8.22
CA SER A 316 -22.54 -4.10 -8.92
C SER A 316 -22.65 -5.61 -9.20
N THR A 317 -21.71 -6.12 -10.01
CA THR A 317 -21.53 -7.56 -10.26
C THR A 317 -20.82 -8.30 -9.13
N ASP A 318 -19.92 -7.63 -8.39
CA ASP A 318 -18.94 -8.29 -7.51
C ASP A 318 -19.23 -8.08 -6.01
N GLY A 319 -20.50 -8.17 -5.62
CA GLY A 319 -20.89 -8.22 -4.20
C GLY A 319 -20.90 -6.88 -3.45
N MET A 320 -20.60 -5.74 -4.08
CA MET A 320 -20.84 -4.42 -3.47
C MET A 320 -22.34 -4.28 -3.17
N ALA A 321 -22.67 -3.95 -1.91
CA ALA A 321 -24.06 -3.74 -1.51
C ALA A 321 -24.72 -2.64 -2.37
N SER A 322 -25.97 -2.86 -2.76
CA SER A 322 -26.71 -1.85 -3.52
C SER A 322 -26.90 -0.59 -2.67
N ILE A 323 -26.65 0.56 -3.27
CA ILE A 323 -26.70 1.87 -2.60
C ILE A 323 -27.56 2.85 -3.38
N THR A 324 -28.34 3.69 -2.69
CA THR A 324 -29.07 4.79 -3.31
C THR A 324 -28.45 6.13 -2.97
N VAL A 325 -28.28 7.01 -3.95
CA VAL A 325 -27.73 8.36 -3.74
C VAL A 325 -28.75 9.46 -4.02
N ASN A 326 -28.64 10.58 -3.29
CA ASN A 326 -29.46 11.76 -3.51
C ASN A 326 -28.78 12.72 -4.49
N GLN A 327 -29.19 12.64 -5.76
CA GLN A 327 -28.62 13.46 -6.84
C GLN A 327 -29.07 14.92 -6.84
N ARG A 328 -29.88 15.36 -5.86
CA ARG A 328 -30.18 16.78 -5.67
C ARG A 328 -29.06 17.52 -4.94
N VAL A 329 -28.18 16.78 -4.28
CA VAL A 329 -27.03 17.29 -3.52
C VAL A 329 -25.78 17.01 -4.33
N ALA A 330 -24.81 17.92 -4.29
CA ALA A 330 -23.52 17.71 -4.93
C ALA A 330 -22.88 16.42 -4.39
N PRO A 331 -22.18 15.63 -5.23
CA PRO A 331 -21.38 14.53 -4.73
C PRO A 331 -20.41 15.04 -3.65
N PHE A 332 -20.30 14.28 -2.56
CA PHE A 332 -19.25 14.53 -1.57
C PHE A 332 -17.88 14.48 -2.26
N ALA A 333 -16.98 15.38 -1.87
CA ALA A 333 -15.64 15.47 -2.43
C ALA A 333 -14.71 14.40 -1.83
N ASN A 334 -15.14 13.13 -1.79
CA ASN A 334 -14.31 12.04 -1.31
C ASN A 334 -13.13 11.78 -2.24
N LEU A 335 -13.32 12.05 -3.53
CA LEU A 335 -12.30 12.11 -4.57
C LEU A 335 -12.56 13.35 -5.44
N VAL A 336 -11.51 14.04 -5.89
CA VAL A 336 -11.63 15.18 -6.79
C VAL A 336 -10.78 14.94 -8.03
N LEU A 337 -11.42 14.84 -9.19
CA LEU A 337 -10.74 14.56 -10.47
C LEU A 337 -10.91 15.74 -11.43
N ASN A 338 -9.88 16.02 -12.22
CA ASN A 338 -9.91 17.06 -13.25
C ASN A 338 -9.95 16.41 -14.64
N ASN A 339 -10.91 16.80 -15.46
CA ASN A 339 -11.07 16.27 -16.83
C ASN A 339 -10.27 17.03 -17.90
N GLY A 340 -9.28 17.82 -17.49
CA GLY A 340 -8.54 18.76 -18.33
C GLY A 340 -9.17 20.16 -18.46
N ILE A 341 -10.38 20.37 -17.94
CA ILE A 341 -11.09 21.66 -18.00
C ILE A 341 -11.54 22.12 -16.60
N THR A 342 -12.21 21.24 -15.84
CA THR A 342 -12.76 21.56 -14.52
C THR A 342 -12.60 20.40 -13.55
N ASN A 343 -12.60 20.71 -12.25
CA ASN A 343 -12.63 19.72 -11.18
C ASN A 343 -14.06 19.21 -10.95
N TYR A 344 -14.19 17.91 -10.74
CA TYR A 344 -15.42 17.21 -10.40
C TYR A 344 -15.24 16.48 -9.07
N ASN A 345 -16.26 16.54 -8.22
CA ASN A 345 -16.33 15.78 -6.99
C ASN A 345 -16.89 14.39 -7.28
N PHE A 346 -16.26 13.37 -6.72
CA PHE A 346 -16.66 11.98 -6.79
C PHE A 346 -16.98 11.49 -5.37
N GLN A 347 -18.23 11.07 -5.18
CA GLN A 347 -18.71 10.52 -3.92
C GLN A 347 -18.41 9.03 -3.85
N LYS A 348 -17.87 8.56 -2.72
CA LYS A 348 -17.62 7.13 -2.47
C LYS A 348 -18.97 6.41 -2.32
N LEU A 349 -19.14 5.32 -3.07
CA LEU A 349 -20.32 4.47 -3.04
C LEU A 349 -20.10 3.24 -2.16
N GLY A 350 -18.88 2.70 -2.14
CA GLY A 350 -18.55 1.49 -1.40
C GLY A 350 -17.12 1.03 -1.66
N ILE A 351 -16.82 -0.18 -1.16
CA ILE A 351 -15.60 -0.93 -1.45
C ILE A 351 -16.05 -2.27 -2.07
N VAL A 352 -15.27 -2.77 -3.01
CA VAL A 352 -15.50 -4.06 -3.68
C VAL A 352 -14.18 -4.84 -3.76
N GLU A 353 -14.24 -6.15 -3.54
CA GLU A 353 -13.14 -7.06 -3.86
C GLU A 353 -13.29 -7.50 -5.32
N ILE A 354 -12.21 -7.40 -6.09
CA ILE A 354 -12.17 -7.83 -7.48
C ILE A 354 -11.19 -8.99 -7.57
N SER A 355 -11.66 -10.15 -8.04
CA SER A 355 -10.87 -11.39 -8.05
C SER A 355 -10.75 -12.02 -9.44
N ASP A 356 -11.54 -11.55 -10.40
CA ASP A 356 -11.60 -12.05 -11.78
C ASP A 356 -11.13 -11.03 -12.84
N GLY A 357 -10.68 -9.86 -12.39
CA GLY A 357 -10.14 -8.78 -13.21
C GLY A 357 -11.17 -7.89 -13.89
N ASP A 358 -12.46 -8.16 -13.70
CA ASP A 358 -13.57 -7.38 -14.26
C ASP A 358 -14.43 -6.78 -13.14
N PHE A 359 -15.00 -5.60 -13.37
CA PHE A 359 -16.01 -5.03 -12.48
C PHE A 359 -17.02 -4.21 -13.26
N THR A 360 -18.31 -4.42 -12.96
CA THR A 360 -19.39 -3.61 -13.53
C THR A 360 -20.25 -3.03 -12.43
N ILE A 361 -20.49 -1.72 -12.51
CA ILE A 361 -21.50 -1.04 -11.71
C ILE A 361 -22.59 -0.49 -12.61
N THR A 362 -23.83 -0.65 -12.16
CA THR A 362 -25.04 -0.28 -12.88
C THR A 362 -25.87 0.69 -12.05
N LEU A 363 -26.17 1.85 -12.64
CA LEU A 363 -27.19 2.78 -12.18
C LEU A 363 -28.52 2.43 -12.83
N SER A 364 -29.54 2.20 -12.02
CA SER A 364 -30.90 1.98 -12.50
C SER A 364 -31.76 3.25 -12.36
N SER A 365 -32.72 3.41 -13.27
CA SER A 365 -33.70 4.51 -13.25
C SER A 365 -34.93 4.22 -12.37
N ASP A 366 -35.02 3.02 -11.78
CA ASP A 366 -36.12 2.54 -10.94
C ASP A 366 -36.05 3.01 -9.46
N GLY A 367 -35.90 4.31 -9.23
CA GLY A 367 -35.86 4.85 -7.87
C GLY A 367 -37.11 4.49 -7.03
N VAL A 368 -36.92 3.96 -5.82
CA VAL A 368 -38.00 3.59 -4.87
C VAL A 368 -38.62 4.85 -4.22
N GLY A 369 -39.37 5.63 -4.98
CA GLY A 369 -39.93 6.89 -4.49
C GLY A 369 -40.71 7.63 -5.56
N GLY A 370 -41.99 7.27 -5.73
CA GLY A 370 -42.86 7.82 -6.76
C GLY A 370 -43.03 9.34 -6.68
N ALA A 371 -42.24 10.08 -7.46
CA ALA A 371 -42.47 11.42 -8.04
C ALA A 371 -41.17 12.10 -8.52
N ASP A 372 -39.99 11.49 -8.37
CA ASP A 372 -38.72 12.10 -8.77
C ASP A 372 -38.44 11.95 -10.28
N THR A 373 -38.07 13.05 -10.93
CA THR A 373 -38.20 13.18 -12.39
C THR A 373 -36.95 12.86 -13.21
N PHE A 374 -35.74 12.86 -12.65
CA PHE A 374 -34.50 12.69 -13.43
C PHE A 374 -33.44 11.87 -12.67
N VAL A 375 -32.96 10.77 -13.26
CA VAL A 375 -31.75 10.05 -12.81
C VAL A 375 -30.60 10.39 -13.74
N ILE A 376 -29.43 10.70 -13.20
CA ILE A 376 -28.25 11.21 -13.92
C ILE A 376 -27.14 10.17 -13.94
N ALA A 377 -26.68 9.83 -15.14
CA ALA A 377 -25.48 9.04 -15.38
C ALA A 377 -24.37 9.99 -15.87
N ASP A 378 -23.23 9.99 -15.20
CA ASP A 378 -22.07 10.79 -15.61
C ASP A 378 -20.80 9.93 -15.65
N ALA A 379 -20.10 9.77 -14.54
CA ALA A 379 -18.90 8.94 -14.49
C ALA A 379 -18.77 8.17 -13.18
N VAL A 380 -18.06 7.04 -13.29
CA VAL A 380 -17.66 6.18 -12.18
C VAL A 380 -16.14 6.11 -12.17
N ALA A 381 -15.55 6.19 -10.98
CA ALA A 381 -14.13 6.01 -10.76
C ALA A 381 -13.85 4.84 -9.81
N LEU A 382 -12.78 4.10 -10.08
CA LEU A 382 -12.21 3.08 -9.21
C LEU A 382 -10.84 3.53 -8.72
N VAL A 383 -10.60 3.39 -7.42
CA VAL A 383 -9.31 3.64 -6.78
C VAL A 383 -8.92 2.39 -5.98
N PRO A 384 -7.77 1.76 -6.25
CA PRO A 384 -7.25 0.70 -5.38
C PRO A 384 -7.20 1.17 -3.92
N THR A 385 -7.57 0.32 -2.96
CA THR A 385 -7.66 0.70 -1.54
C THR A 385 -7.23 -0.44 -0.63
N ILE A 386 -6.86 -0.09 0.61
CA ILE A 386 -6.62 -1.06 1.68
C ILE A 386 -7.91 -1.25 2.50
N ASP A 387 -8.09 -2.47 2.98
CA ASP A 387 -9.32 -3.09 3.49
C ASP A 387 -9.89 -2.40 4.73
N SER A 388 -10.47 -1.22 4.62
CA SER A 388 -11.20 -0.65 5.74
C SER A 388 -12.30 0.34 5.37
N TYR A 389 -13.40 0.24 6.11
CA TYR A 389 -14.40 1.28 6.20
C TYR A 389 -14.08 2.11 7.44
N VAL A 390 -13.74 3.39 7.27
CA VAL A 390 -13.45 4.29 8.39
C VAL A 390 -14.59 5.29 8.55
N VAL A 391 -15.01 5.53 9.78
CA VAL A 391 -15.85 6.68 10.14
C VAL A 391 -15.10 7.49 11.19
N ASN A 392 -14.71 8.70 10.81
CA ASN A 392 -14.14 9.71 11.69
C ASN A 392 -15.23 10.63 12.27
N ILE A 393 -14.87 11.42 13.29
CA ILE A 393 -15.79 12.40 13.90
C ILE A 393 -16.31 13.49 12.94
N SER A 394 -15.67 13.66 11.78
CA SER A 394 -16.05 14.62 10.75
C SER A 394 -17.05 14.06 9.74
N ASP A 395 -17.28 12.74 9.78
CA ASP A 395 -17.95 12.03 8.70
C ASP A 395 -19.45 11.90 9.00
N ASP A 396 -20.27 11.79 7.96
CA ASP A 396 -21.73 11.70 8.09
C ASP A 396 -22.20 10.46 8.88
N GLY A 397 -21.37 9.42 8.95
CA GLY A 397 -21.61 8.23 9.78
C GLY A 397 -21.45 8.49 11.28
N PHE A 398 -20.88 9.62 11.69
CA PHE A 398 -20.67 9.97 13.09
C PHE A 398 -21.82 10.81 13.67
N SER A 399 -22.26 10.45 14.87
CA SER A 399 -23.19 11.26 15.65
C SER A 399 -22.86 11.21 17.13
N GLN A 400 -23.22 12.25 17.88
CA GLN A 400 -22.98 12.29 19.31
C GLN A 400 -24.11 13.00 20.07
N THR A 401 -24.26 12.61 21.33
CA THR A 401 -25.11 13.26 22.33
C THR A 401 -24.29 13.46 23.60
N GLY A 402 -24.23 14.68 24.14
CA GLY A 402 -23.58 14.94 25.42
C GLY A 402 -22.05 14.98 25.40
N PHE A 403 -21.40 14.81 24.25
CA PHE A 403 -19.97 15.04 24.05
C PHE A 403 -19.70 16.50 23.63
N THR A 404 -18.54 17.00 24.01
CA THR A 404 -18.03 18.33 23.65
C THR A 404 -17.00 18.20 22.53
N ASP A 405 -17.08 19.09 21.55
CA ASP A 405 -16.15 19.16 20.42
C ASP A 405 -14.79 19.72 20.86
N GLY A 406 -13.73 18.94 20.62
CA GLY A 406 -12.32 19.28 20.84
C GLY A 406 -11.56 19.60 19.54
N GLY A 407 -12.24 19.69 18.40
CA GLY A 407 -11.68 19.92 17.07
C GLY A 407 -11.29 18.64 16.34
N TYR A 408 -10.35 17.87 16.92
CA TYR A 408 -9.86 16.60 16.35
C TYR A 408 -10.36 15.36 17.12
N LEU A 409 -11.13 15.57 18.19
CA LEU A 409 -11.77 14.53 19.00
C LEU A 409 -13.04 15.10 19.63
N TYR A 410 -13.92 14.20 20.10
CA TYR A 410 -15.02 14.54 21.00
C TYR A 410 -14.74 13.97 22.38
N PHE A 411 -15.12 14.69 23.44
CA PHE A 411 -14.92 14.23 24.82
C PHE A 411 -16.16 14.45 25.70
N ALA A 412 -16.39 13.54 26.65
CA ALA A 412 -17.40 13.67 27.69
C ALA A 412 -16.78 13.40 29.07
N ASN A 413 -17.30 14.02 30.14
CA ASN A 413 -16.89 13.66 31.51
C ASN A 413 -17.40 12.25 31.85
N ASP A 414 -16.56 11.46 32.52
CA ASP A 414 -16.95 10.22 33.20
C ASP A 414 -18.14 10.47 34.14
N GLY A 415 -19.19 9.67 34.03
CA GLY A 415 -20.42 9.80 34.82
C GLY A 415 -21.42 10.84 34.34
N ASN A 416 -21.25 11.39 33.13
CA ASN A 416 -22.26 12.22 32.48
C ASN A 416 -23.38 11.37 31.89
N ALA A 417 -24.26 10.86 32.77
CA ALA A 417 -25.28 9.87 32.42
C ALA A 417 -26.02 10.22 31.12
N GLY A 418 -25.82 9.38 30.09
CA GLY A 418 -26.49 9.48 28.80
C GLY A 418 -25.67 10.15 27.71
N ALA A 419 -24.36 10.34 27.89
CA ALA A 419 -23.48 10.73 26.81
C ALA A 419 -23.17 9.54 25.91
N SER A 420 -23.25 9.74 24.59
CA SER A 420 -22.92 8.71 23.60
C SER A 420 -22.28 9.30 22.36
N ALA A 421 -21.31 8.60 21.77
CA ALA A 421 -20.80 8.81 20.42
C ALA A 421 -21.06 7.54 19.60
N SER A 422 -21.49 7.68 18.35
CA SER A 422 -21.85 6.54 17.50
C SER A 422 -21.29 6.70 16.09
N TRP A 423 -20.70 5.62 15.60
CA TRP A 423 -20.18 5.48 14.25
C TRP A 423 -21.05 4.46 13.51
N THR A 424 -21.75 4.92 12.48
CA THR A 424 -22.64 4.11 11.65
C THR A 424 -22.02 3.92 10.28
N PHE A 425 -21.83 2.66 9.93
CA PHE A 425 -21.37 2.20 8.64
C PHE A 425 -22.57 1.76 7.82
N SER A 426 -22.62 2.14 6.54
CA SER A 426 -23.70 1.79 5.62
C SER A 426 -23.14 1.35 4.27
N GLY A 427 -23.85 0.47 3.57
CA GLY A 427 -23.38 -0.09 2.30
C GLY A 427 -22.29 -1.14 2.50
N LEU A 428 -22.26 -1.80 3.66
CA LEU A 428 -21.34 -2.90 3.92
C LEU A 428 -21.76 -4.14 3.13
N ALA A 429 -20.78 -4.93 2.68
CA ALA A 429 -21.04 -6.27 2.20
C ALA A 429 -21.43 -7.18 3.38
N ASP A 430 -22.15 -8.27 3.08
CA ASP A 430 -22.42 -9.31 4.06
C ASP A 430 -21.15 -10.13 4.25
N ASP A 431 -20.40 -9.87 5.33
CA ASP A 431 -19.12 -10.53 5.61
C ASP A 431 -18.73 -10.41 7.11
N THR A 432 -17.59 -10.98 7.47
CA THR A 432 -16.96 -10.86 8.78
C THR A 432 -15.94 -9.73 8.78
N TYR A 433 -16.03 -8.87 9.80
CA TYR A 433 -15.22 -7.68 9.96
C TYR A 433 -14.59 -7.64 11.34
N ASP A 434 -13.34 -7.22 11.41
CA ASP A 434 -12.69 -6.75 12.62
C ASP A 434 -13.10 -5.31 12.89
N VAL A 435 -13.65 -5.08 14.09
CA VAL A 435 -14.05 -3.75 14.57
C VAL A 435 -12.89 -3.16 15.33
N VAL A 436 -12.37 -2.05 14.84
CA VAL A 436 -11.16 -1.42 15.39
C VAL A 436 -11.42 0.05 15.72
N ALA A 437 -10.73 0.59 16.72
CA ALA A 437 -10.93 1.97 17.14
C ALA A 437 -9.63 2.64 17.57
N THR A 438 -9.59 3.96 17.44
CA THR A 438 -8.48 4.80 17.91
C THR A 438 -8.97 5.88 18.86
N TRP A 439 -8.07 6.38 19.70
CA TRP A 439 -8.30 7.47 20.65
C TRP A 439 -6.97 8.12 21.05
N VAL A 440 -7.05 9.35 21.58
CA VAL A 440 -5.90 10.03 22.17
C VAL A 440 -5.76 9.68 23.64
N GLU A 441 -4.68 8.98 23.98
CA GLU A 441 -4.36 8.61 25.34
C GLU A 441 -3.97 9.81 26.20
N LEU A 442 -4.38 9.78 27.47
CA LEU A 442 -3.95 10.74 28.47
C LEU A 442 -4.24 10.22 29.87
N SER A 443 -3.48 10.69 30.86
CA SER A 443 -3.66 10.27 32.26
C SER A 443 -5.04 10.59 32.85
N ASN A 444 -5.77 11.54 32.25
CA ASN A 444 -7.13 11.92 32.64
C ASN A 444 -8.23 11.24 31.81
N ARG A 445 -7.95 10.16 31.07
CA ARG A 445 -8.99 9.40 30.38
C ARG A 445 -9.65 8.35 31.29
N SER A 446 -10.82 7.88 30.88
CA SER A 446 -11.49 6.74 31.49
C SER A 446 -10.64 5.48 31.37
N THR A 447 -10.67 4.65 32.41
CA THR A 447 -10.03 3.33 32.40
C THR A 447 -10.97 2.23 31.92
N GLU A 448 -12.26 2.53 31.74
CA GLU A 448 -13.31 1.54 31.49
C GLU A 448 -14.33 2.07 30.46
N ALA A 449 -13.84 2.73 29.40
CA ALA A 449 -14.68 3.34 28.37
C ALA A 449 -15.47 2.25 27.61
N PRO A 450 -16.83 2.21 27.71
CA PRO A 450 -17.65 1.12 27.16
C PRO A 450 -18.01 1.33 25.67
N TYR A 451 -17.58 0.39 24.83
CA TYR A 451 -17.99 0.24 23.43
C TYR A 451 -19.05 -0.85 23.29
N SER A 452 -20.15 -0.54 22.63
CA SER A 452 -21.26 -1.45 22.32
C SER A 452 -21.51 -1.50 20.82
N PHE A 453 -22.14 -2.58 20.37
CA PHE A 453 -22.27 -2.94 18.96
C PHE A 453 -23.73 -3.25 18.64
N SER A 454 -24.19 -2.88 17.44
CA SER A 454 -25.57 -3.11 17.02
C SER A 454 -25.94 -4.60 16.93
N GLU A 455 -24.97 -5.46 16.65
CA GLU A 455 -25.12 -6.91 16.56
C GLU A 455 -23.79 -7.64 16.79
N GLY A 456 -23.88 -8.97 16.98
CA GLY A 456 -22.75 -9.92 16.98
C GLY A 456 -21.79 -9.89 18.17
N LEU A 457 -21.47 -8.70 18.70
CA LEU A 457 -20.45 -8.52 19.75
C LEU A 457 -21.06 -8.12 21.10
N ALA A 458 -20.43 -8.63 22.18
CA ALA A 458 -20.69 -8.14 23.53
C ALA A 458 -19.99 -6.80 23.76
N THR A 459 -20.46 -6.01 24.74
CA THR A 459 -19.81 -4.74 25.13
C THR A 459 -18.38 -4.97 25.60
N VAL A 460 -17.46 -4.13 25.13
CA VAL A 460 -16.03 -4.13 25.50
C VAL A 460 -15.70 -2.86 26.25
N THR A 461 -14.96 -2.96 27.37
CA THR A 461 -14.46 -1.80 28.10
C THR A 461 -12.99 -1.57 27.77
N ILE A 462 -12.63 -0.30 27.51
CA ILE A 462 -11.31 0.10 27.04
C ILE A 462 -10.69 1.09 28.01
N ASN A 463 -9.41 0.86 28.34
CA ASN A 463 -8.61 1.80 29.11
C ASN A 463 -7.97 2.85 28.20
N GLN A 464 -8.63 3.98 28.02
CA GLN A 464 -8.17 5.07 27.16
C GLN A 464 -7.01 5.89 27.74
N ARG A 465 -6.46 5.50 28.90
CA ARG A 465 -5.19 6.07 29.38
C ARG A 465 -3.97 5.48 28.70
N ILE A 466 -4.17 4.35 28.02
CA ILE A 466 -3.17 3.64 27.25
C ILE A 466 -3.46 3.96 25.78
N ALA A 467 -2.41 4.17 24.99
CA ALA A 467 -2.56 4.30 23.54
C ALA A 467 -3.30 3.07 22.98
N PRO A 468 -4.06 3.22 21.88
CA PRO A 468 -4.62 2.07 21.18
C PRO A 468 -3.53 1.03 20.90
N GLY A 469 -3.85 -0.26 21.07
CA GLY A 469 -3.00 -1.33 20.53
C GLY A 469 -2.82 -1.13 19.03
N ALA A 470 -1.59 -1.31 18.53
CA ALA A 470 -1.27 -1.19 17.11
C ALA A 470 -1.72 -2.44 16.31
N ASP A 471 -2.96 -2.88 16.51
CA ASP A 471 -3.49 -4.06 15.83
C ASP A 471 -3.70 -3.78 14.33
N TYR A 472 -4.04 -2.53 13.98
CA TYR A 472 -4.15 -2.02 12.61
C TYR A 472 -3.56 -0.61 12.50
N GLN A 473 -3.10 -0.28 11.30
CA GLN A 473 -2.67 1.05 10.89
C GLN A 473 -3.55 1.54 9.75
N ILE A 474 -4.33 2.59 9.99
CA ILE A 474 -5.22 3.19 8.98
C ILE A 474 -5.04 4.71 9.03
N ASP A 475 -4.78 5.32 7.87
CA ASP A 475 -4.51 6.75 7.72
C ASP A 475 -3.41 7.29 8.66
N GLY A 476 -2.42 6.44 8.99
CA GLY A 476 -1.32 6.75 9.89
C GLY A 476 -1.67 6.81 11.38
N ALA A 477 -2.83 6.27 11.78
CA ALA A 477 -3.23 6.13 13.17
C ALA A 477 -3.19 4.66 13.62
N ASP A 478 -2.78 4.43 14.87
CA ASP A 478 -2.91 3.11 15.53
C ASP A 478 -4.37 2.85 15.90
N LEU A 479 -4.90 1.69 15.52
CA LEU A 479 -6.24 1.24 15.89
C LEU A 479 -6.17 -0.09 16.62
N GLN A 480 -6.84 -0.14 17.77
CA GLN A 480 -6.98 -1.33 18.58
C GLN A 480 -8.19 -2.14 18.13
N LYS A 481 -8.03 -3.45 17.98
CA LYS A 481 -9.11 -4.40 17.74
C LYS A 481 -10.00 -4.51 18.97
N LEU A 482 -11.27 -4.20 18.80
CA LEU A 482 -12.31 -4.34 19.82
C LEU A 482 -12.97 -5.72 19.78
N GLY A 483 -13.04 -6.33 18.59
CA GLY A 483 -13.63 -7.64 18.38
C GLY A 483 -13.88 -7.91 16.90
N GLN A 484 -14.44 -9.07 16.61
CA GLN A 484 -14.80 -9.49 15.25
C GLN A 484 -16.31 -9.75 15.16
N VAL A 485 -16.94 -9.31 14.08
CA VAL A 485 -18.39 -9.39 13.89
C VAL A 485 -18.73 -9.85 12.48
N THR A 486 -19.65 -10.80 12.33
CA THR A 486 -20.31 -11.07 11.06
C THR A 486 -21.48 -10.10 10.90
N ILE A 487 -21.44 -9.27 9.87
CA ILE A 487 -22.43 -8.24 9.57
C ILE A 487 -23.32 -8.76 8.45
N THR A 488 -24.63 -8.60 8.60
CA THR A 488 -25.60 -8.95 7.55
C THR A 488 -26.62 -7.83 7.39
N GLY A 489 -26.94 -7.45 6.15
CA GLY A 489 -27.89 -6.38 5.86
C GLY A 489 -27.28 -4.98 5.71
N GLY A 490 -25.95 -4.91 5.58
CA GLY A 490 -25.22 -3.75 5.07
C GLY A 490 -25.17 -2.50 5.95
N VAL A 491 -25.61 -2.56 7.21
CA VAL A 491 -25.52 -1.46 8.19
C VAL A 491 -25.03 -1.98 9.53
N PHE A 492 -24.03 -1.31 10.10
CA PHE A 492 -23.48 -1.64 11.42
C PHE A 492 -23.18 -0.38 12.22
N THR A 493 -23.44 -0.41 13.53
CA THR A 493 -23.21 0.75 14.40
C THR A 493 -22.37 0.34 15.61
N VAL A 494 -21.32 1.12 15.86
CA VAL A 494 -20.54 1.10 17.10
C VAL A 494 -20.92 2.30 17.94
N THR A 495 -21.22 2.09 19.21
CA THR A 495 -21.60 3.15 20.16
C THR A 495 -20.68 3.13 21.37
N LEU A 496 -19.96 4.24 21.59
CA LEU A 496 -19.22 4.54 22.80
C LEU A 496 -20.11 5.32 23.76
N THR A 497 -20.19 4.90 25.01
CA THR A 497 -20.96 5.61 26.06
C THR A 497 -20.05 6.10 27.17
N ASP A 498 -20.55 6.99 28.04
CA ASP A 498 -19.86 7.28 29.29
C ASP A 498 -19.83 6.04 30.20
N ASP A 499 -18.76 5.88 30.98
CA ASP A 499 -18.78 4.89 32.04
C ASP A 499 -19.65 5.37 33.23
N ALA A 500 -20.01 4.46 34.14
CA ALA A 500 -20.76 4.83 35.35
C ALA A 500 -19.87 5.41 36.47
N SER A 501 -18.63 5.83 36.17
CA SER A 501 -17.69 6.41 37.15
C SER A 501 -18.25 7.70 37.72
N THR A 502 -17.95 7.98 38.98
CA THR A 502 -18.35 9.25 39.62
C THR A 502 -17.23 10.29 39.60
N ASN A 503 -16.14 10.05 38.87
CA ASN A 503 -14.97 10.92 38.85
C ASN A 503 -15.09 11.99 37.75
N LEU A 504 -15.52 13.19 38.14
CA LEU A 504 -15.71 14.32 37.21
C LEU A 504 -14.41 14.92 36.62
N GLN A 505 -13.26 14.29 36.83
CA GLN A 505 -11.97 14.70 36.25
C GLN A 505 -11.41 13.69 35.24
N THR A 506 -12.16 12.61 34.95
CA THR A 506 -11.84 11.65 33.89
C THR A 506 -12.74 11.86 32.69
N PHE A 507 -12.23 11.54 31.49
CA PHE A 507 -12.90 11.79 30.22
C PHE A 507 -12.97 10.53 29.36
N VAL A 508 -14.11 10.30 28.71
CA VAL A 508 -14.26 9.35 27.60
C VAL A 508 -14.03 10.11 26.28
N ILE A 509 -13.23 9.54 25.38
CA ILE A 509 -12.80 10.14 24.12
C ILE A 509 -13.37 9.37 22.95
N ALA A 510 -14.03 10.09 22.04
CA ALA A 510 -14.47 9.60 20.74
C ALA A 510 -13.60 10.20 19.64
N GLN A 511 -13.04 9.34 18.78
CA GLN A 511 -12.25 9.75 17.62
C GLN A 511 -12.70 8.97 16.38
N ALA A 512 -12.12 7.81 16.09
CA ALA A 512 -12.48 7.05 14.90
C ALA A 512 -12.72 5.58 15.22
N VAL A 513 -13.58 4.98 14.39
CA VAL A 513 -13.80 3.54 14.34
C VAL A 513 -13.65 3.12 12.89
N ALA A 514 -13.04 1.96 12.68
CA ALA A 514 -13.01 1.32 11.37
C ALA A 514 -13.52 -0.12 11.44
N LEU A 515 -14.01 -0.60 10.30
CA LEU A 515 -14.29 -2.00 10.03
C LEU A 515 -13.31 -2.49 8.99
N VAL A 516 -12.49 -3.45 9.36
CA VAL A 516 -11.55 -4.12 8.46
C VAL A 516 -12.16 -5.47 8.11
N PRO A 517 -12.42 -5.83 6.84
CA PRO A 517 -12.69 -7.21 6.46
C PRO A 517 -11.74 -8.17 7.19
N ALA A 518 -12.29 -9.16 7.88
CA ALA A 518 -11.48 -10.13 8.57
C ALA A 518 -10.78 -10.99 7.50
N ALA A 519 -9.44 -11.00 7.52
CA ALA A 519 -8.67 -11.84 6.61
C ALA A 519 -9.13 -13.31 6.72
N VAL A 520 -9.54 -13.90 5.60
CA VAL A 520 -10.03 -15.28 5.56
C VAL A 520 -8.85 -16.22 5.81
N ALA A 521 -8.89 -16.92 6.94
CA ALA A 521 -7.91 -17.94 7.24
C ALA A 521 -8.13 -19.17 6.34
N VAL A 522 -7.10 -19.59 5.60
CA VAL A 522 -7.09 -20.90 4.96
C VAL A 522 -6.60 -21.91 6.00
N ILE A 523 -7.47 -22.84 6.41
CA ILE A 523 -7.19 -23.81 7.47
C ILE A 523 -7.24 -25.22 6.90
N ILE A 524 -6.24 -26.04 7.23
CA ILE A 524 -6.24 -27.48 6.99
C ILE A 524 -6.22 -28.19 8.34
N ASP A 525 -7.34 -28.83 8.68
CA ASP A 525 -7.43 -29.78 9.80
C ASP A 525 -6.85 -31.14 9.41
N ASN A 526 -6.51 -31.98 10.39
CA ASN A 526 -6.03 -33.33 10.13
C ASN A 526 -7.09 -34.27 9.55
N GLY A 527 -8.36 -33.85 9.48
CA GLY A 527 -9.42 -34.52 8.72
C GLY A 527 -9.52 -34.08 7.25
N ASP A 528 -8.84 -33.00 6.86
CA ASP A 528 -9.08 -32.31 5.60
C ASP A 528 -8.20 -32.83 4.46
N THR A 529 -8.64 -32.49 3.24
CA THR A 529 -7.82 -32.67 2.04
C THR A 529 -6.62 -31.72 2.12
N GLY A 530 -5.42 -32.25 1.90
CA GLY A 530 -4.17 -31.51 2.09
C GLY A 530 -3.37 -31.96 3.31
N TYR A 531 -3.99 -32.65 4.27
CA TYR A 531 -3.27 -33.28 5.38
C TYR A 531 -2.67 -34.64 4.99
N SER A 532 -1.43 -34.91 5.41
CA SER A 532 -0.78 -36.22 5.21
C SER A 532 0.22 -36.58 6.31
N GLU A 533 0.49 -37.88 6.45
CA GLU A 533 1.38 -38.44 7.49
C GLU A 533 2.49 -39.27 6.85
N ALA A 534 3.75 -39.05 7.25
CA ALA A 534 4.90 -39.77 6.68
C ALA A 534 5.07 -41.22 7.18
N SER A 535 4.34 -41.63 8.23
CA SER A 535 4.44 -42.98 8.81
C SER A 535 3.07 -43.55 9.19
N SER A 536 2.95 -44.86 9.33
CA SER A 536 1.71 -45.52 9.79
C SER A 536 1.56 -45.60 11.32
N THR A 537 2.35 -44.83 12.07
CA THR A 537 2.41 -44.92 13.54
C THR A 537 1.51 -43.93 14.29
N TRP A 538 0.73 -43.14 13.55
CA TRP A 538 -0.15 -42.12 14.10
C TRP A 538 -1.41 -42.73 14.71
N ASN A 539 -1.86 -42.13 15.80
CA ASN A 539 -3.07 -42.49 16.52
C ASN A 539 -4.01 -41.28 16.52
N THR A 540 -5.31 -41.55 16.58
CA THR A 540 -6.36 -40.52 16.65
C THR A 540 -6.85 -40.35 18.07
N TRP A 541 -7.12 -39.11 18.48
CA TRP A 541 -7.76 -38.81 19.77
C TRP A 541 -8.84 -37.72 19.61
N GLN A 542 -9.84 -37.74 20.50
CA GLN A 542 -10.96 -36.80 20.53
C GLN A 542 -11.24 -36.28 21.95
N GLY A 543 -11.77 -35.07 22.09
CA GLY A 543 -12.32 -34.48 23.32
C GLY A 543 -11.33 -33.75 24.23
N LEU A 544 -10.28 -33.12 23.68
CA LEU A 544 -9.24 -32.37 24.41
C LEU A 544 -9.11 -30.90 24.00
N GLY A 545 -10.05 -30.36 23.22
CA GLY A 545 -9.99 -28.96 22.74
C GLY A 545 -9.23 -28.80 21.44
N GLU A 546 -9.25 -29.85 20.62
CA GLU A 546 -8.76 -29.87 19.24
C GLU A 546 -9.59 -28.98 18.31
N TYR A 547 -8.98 -28.60 17.19
CA TYR A 547 -9.69 -28.07 16.04
C TYR A 547 -10.48 -29.19 15.35
N GLY A 548 -11.63 -28.84 14.78
CA GLY A 548 -12.51 -29.82 14.14
C GLY A 548 -13.01 -30.90 15.12
N THR A 549 -12.77 -32.18 14.78
CA THR A 549 -13.40 -33.33 15.47
C THR A 549 -12.43 -34.26 16.19
N ASN A 550 -11.15 -34.21 15.84
CA ASN A 550 -10.11 -35.10 16.36
C ASN A 550 -8.74 -34.55 15.98
N PHE A 551 -7.70 -34.93 16.72
CA PHE A 551 -6.30 -34.67 16.36
C PHE A 551 -5.49 -35.96 16.22
N ARG A 552 -4.31 -35.85 15.63
CA ARG A 552 -3.37 -36.94 15.39
C ARG A 552 -2.16 -36.84 16.31
N TYR A 553 -1.67 -37.97 16.84
CA TYR A 553 -0.45 -37.99 17.63
C TYR A 553 0.39 -39.26 17.45
N THR A 554 1.68 -39.15 17.74
CA THR A 554 2.62 -40.29 17.73
C THR A 554 3.74 -40.12 18.74
N SER A 555 4.30 -41.23 19.21
CA SER A 555 5.46 -41.28 20.11
C SER A 555 6.60 -42.09 19.50
N ALA A 556 6.57 -42.32 18.18
CA ALA A 556 7.56 -43.11 17.47
C ALA A 556 8.89 -42.32 17.30
N PRO A 557 10.06 -42.91 17.60
CA PRO A 557 11.34 -42.21 17.55
C PRO A 557 11.99 -42.19 16.16
N VAL A 558 11.32 -42.64 15.09
CA VAL A 558 11.87 -42.69 13.73
C VAL A 558 11.11 -41.71 12.84
N ASP A 559 11.57 -40.46 12.86
CA ASP A 559 11.14 -39.31 12.04
C ASP A 559 9.64 -39.25 11.69
N PRO A 560 8.71 -39.28 12.67
CA PRO A 560 7.33 -38.96 12.38
C PRO A 560 7.21 -37.50 11.96
N SER A 561 6.54 -37.26 10.83
CA SER A 561 6.07 -35.94 10.43
C SER A 561 4.64 -36.01 9.90
N ALA A 562 3.95 -34.88 9.99
CA ALA A 562 2.70 -34.63 9.31
C ALA A 562 2.84 -33.34 8.49
N SER A 563 2.18 -33.28 7.34
CA SER A 563 2.26 -32.16 6.41
C SER A 563 0.87 -31.64 6.06
N TYR A 564 0.79 -30.33 5.88
CA TYR A 564 -0.39 -29.56 5.50
C TYR A 564 -0.08 -28.88 4.17
N ALA A 565 -0.66 -29.38 3.09
CA ALA A 565 -0.46 -28.88 1.73
C ALA A 565 -1.59 -27.93 1.35
N PHE A 566 -1.30 -26.64 1.41
CA PHE A 566 -2.14 -25.57 0.91
C PHE A 566 -1.90 -25.40 -0.59
N THR A 567 -2.97 -25.24 -1.36
CA THR A 567 -2.90 -25.09 -2.82
C THR A 567 -3.88 -24.04 -3.31
N GLY A 568 -3.52 -23.32 -4.37
CA GLY A 568 -4.37 -22.28 -4.95
C GLY A 568 -4.50 -21.05 -4.05
N LEU A 569 -3.46 -20.78 -3.26
CA LEU A 569 -3.34 -19.56 -2.47
C LEU A 569 -3.08 -18.38 -3.41
N ALA A 570 -3.61 -17.22 -3.06
CA ALA A 570 -3.20 -15.99 -3.71
C ALA A 570 -1.71 -15.74 -3.40
N ASN A 571 -0.97 -15.26 -4.40
CA ASN A 571 0.39 -14.79 -4.16
C ASN A 571 0.35 -13.63 -3.16
N GLY A 572 1.30 -13.64 -2.22
CA GLY A 572 1.31 -12.67 -1.14
C GLY A 572 1.84 -13.29 0.14
N TRP A 573 1.59 -12.59 1.23
CA TRP A 573 2.22 -12.87 2.49
C TRP A 573 1.22 -13.38 3.51
N TYR A 574 1.66 -14.34 4.31
CA TYR A 574 0.80 -15.02 5.25
C TYR A 574 1.48 -15.15 6.60
N ASN A 575 0.73 -14.87 7.66
CA ASN A 575 1.06 -15.38 8.98
C ASN A 575 0.65 -16.86 9.02
N ALA A 576 1.60 -17.73 9.35
CA ALA A 576 1.36 -19.13 9.55
C ALA A 576 1.14 -19.43 11.03
N TYR A 577 0.08 -20.18 11.31
CA TYR A 577 -0.30 -20.57 12.66
C TYR A 577 -0.50 -22.08 12.74
N ALA A 578 -0.36 -22.63 13.94
CA ALA A 578 -0.80 -23.98 14.23
C ALA A 578 -1.50 -24.07 15.58
N THR A 579 -2.33 -25.09 15.71
CA THR A 579 -2.96 -25.44 16.97
C THR A 579 -2.68 -26.90 17.31
N TRP A 580 -2.79 -27.22 18.59
CA TRP A 580 -2.64 -28.56 19.13
C TRP A 580 -3.22 -28.63 20.53
N PRO A 581 -3.78 -29.78 20.94
CA PRO A 581 -4.12 -29.99 22.34
C PRO A 581 -2.86 -30.20 23.18
N SER A 582 -2.67 -29.34 24.19
CA SER A 582 -1.53 -29.42 25.12
C SER A 582 -1.44 -30.76 25.86
N ASN A 583 -0.21 -31.24 26.14
CA ASN A 583 -0.02 -32.41 26.99
C ASN A 583 1.37 -32.48 27.64
N PRO A 584 1.48 -32.78 28.95
CA PRO A 584 2.79 -32.91 29.62
C PRO A 584 3.75 -33.95 29.02
N ALA A 585 3.25 -34.95 28.28
CA ALA A 585 4.06 -35.95 27.60
C ALA A 585 4.48 -35.55 26.15
N ALA A 586 3.98 -34.42 25.66
CA ALA A 586 4.35 -33.87 24.36
C ALA A 586 5.77 -33.29 24.38
N SER A 587 6.31 -33.06 23.18
CA SER A 587 7.63 -32.48 23.00
C SER A 587 7.63 -30.97 23.33
N PRO A 588 8.62 -30.47 24.12
CA PRO A 588 8.77 -29.06 24.41
C PRO A 588 9.41 -28.24 23.27
N SER A 589 9.83 -28.89 22.18
CA SER A 589 10.48 -28.23 21.05
C SER A 589 10.16 -28.97 19.75
N VAL A 590 8.88 -28.97 19.39
CA VAL A 590 8.38 -29.56 18.13
C VAL A 590 8.74 -28.65 16.97
N PRO A 591 9.55 -29.11 15.98
CA PRO A 591 9.87 -28.30 14.82
C PRO A 591 8.67 -28.17 13.88
N TYR A 592 8.40 -26.94 13.45
CA TYR A 592 7.55 -26.61 12.32
C TYR A 592 8.44 -26.04 11.20
N THR A 593 8.28 -26.55 9.98
CA THR A 593 9.05 -26.18 8.79
C THR A 593 8.14 -26.15 7.58
N GLY A 594 8.57 -25.59 6.45
CA GLY A 594 7.78 -25.68 5.22
C GLY A 594 8.54 -25.27 3.97
N THR A 595 7.82 -25.23 2.85
CA THR A 595 8.32 -24.67 1.58
C THR A 595 8.32 -23.13 1.63
N ASP A 596 8.78 -22.50 0.54
CA ASP A 596 8.59 -21.05 0.29
C ASP A 596 9.16 -20.14 1.37
N GLY A 597 10.29 -20.57 1.93
CA GLY A 597 11.01 -19.80 2.94
C GLY A 597 10.33 -19.79 4.31
N PHE A 598 9.33 -20.65 4.57
CA PHE A 598 8.73 -20.77 5.91
C PHE A 598 9.80 -21.13 6.94
N ALA A 599 10.15 -20.15 7.77
CA ALA A 599 11.27 -20.25 8.71
C ALA A 599 11.01 -21.36 9.74
N ALA A 600 12.01 -22.21 9.94
CA ALA A 600 11.91 -23.29 10.92
C ALA A 600 11.78 -22.72 12.34
N THR A 601 10.64 -22.97 12.98
CA THR A 601 10.38 -22.59 14.38
C THR A 601 10.16 -23.84 15.23
N THR A 602 10.18 -23.69 16.56
CA THR A 602 9.79 -24.78 17.46
C THR A 602 8.71 -24.34 18.42
N ALA A 603 7.73 -25.21 18.68
CA ALA A 603 6.70 -24.97 19.68
C ALA A 603 6.76 -25.97 20.84
N ASP A 604 6.40 -25.50 22.03
CA ASP A 604 6.22 -26.33 23.22
C ASP A 604 4.79 -26.89 23.27
N GLN A 605 4.63 -28.13 22.83
CA GLN A 605 3.33 -28.80 22.83
C GLN A 605 2.90 -29.29 24.23
N GLN A 606 3.71 -29.05 25.27
CA GLN A 606 3.28 -29.24 26.67
C GLN A 606 2.33 -28.14 27.11
N LEU A 607 2.35 -27.00 26.43
CA LEU A 607 1.50 -25.83 26.68
C LEU A 607 0.39 -25.73 25.62
N ALA A 608 -0.68 -25.04 25.99
CA ALA A 608 -1.71 -24.68 25.03
C ALA A 608 -1.15 -23.63 24.05
N PRO A 609 -1.58 -23.63 22.78
CA PRO A 609 -1.22 -22.59 21.83
C PRO A 609 -1.52 -21.20 22.41
N SER A 610 -0.62 -20.25 22.20
CA SER A 610 -0.92 -18.83 22.42
C SER A 610 -2.14 -18.42 21.59
N ALA A 611 -2.95 -17.51 22.12
CA ALA A 611 -4.20 -17.08 21.48
C ALA A 611 -3.94 -15.97 20.43
N ASP A 612 -2.96 -16.19 19.56
CA ASP A 612 -2.52 -15.18 18.58
C ASP A 612 -3.50 -15.07 17.41
N PHE A 613 -4.20 -16.17 17.13
CA PHE A 613 -5.34 -16.29 16.22
C PHE A 613 -6.38 -17.20 16.90
N THR A 614 -7.68 -16.97 16.69
CA THR A 614 -8.74 -17.84 17.21
C THR A 614 -9.75 -18.10 16.10
N ASP A 615 -9.97 -19.37 15.80
CA ASP A 615 -11.03 -19.81 14.89
C ASP A 615 -11.92 -20.83 15.60
N SER A 616 -13.24 -20.70 15.44
CA SER A 616 -14.22 -21.63 16.00
C SER A 616 -14.07 -21.88 17.52
N GLY A 617 -13.52 -20.90 18.25
CA GLY A 617 -13.26 -20.98 19.69
C GLY A 617 -11.99 -21.76 20.08
N VAL A 618 -11.13 -22.09 19.12
CA VAL A 618 -9.84 -22.77 19.31
C VAL A 618 -8.70 -21.79 19.07
N ASN A 619 -7.72 -21.77 19.98
CA ASN A 619 -6.57 -20.89 19.90
C ASN A 619 -5.50 -21.46 18.97
N PHE A 620 -4.88 -20.58 18.18
CA PHE A 620 -3.79 -20.87 17.27
C PHE A 620 -2.59 -20.01 17.63
N GLN A 621 -1.43 -20.67 17.74
CA GLN A 621 -0.15 -20.01 18.01
C GLN A 621 0.50 -19.60 16.69
N ARG A 622 1.00 -18.36 16.63
CA ARG A 622 1.76 -17.87 15.47
C ARG A 622 3.10 -18.62 15.42
N LEU A 623 3.38 -19.24 14.29
CA LEU A 623 4.64 -19.94 14.03
C LEU A 623 5.66 -19.03 13.36
N GLY A 624 5.19 -18.13 12.50
CA GLY A 624 6.04 -17.21 11.75
C GLY A 624 5.30 -16.69 10.53
N PHE A 625 6.07 -16.11 9.63
CA PHE A 625 5.59 -15.49 8.41
C PHE A 625 6.13 -16.23 7.19
N VAL A 626 5.39 -16.20 6.08
CA VAL A 626 5.77 -16.88 4.83
C VAL A 626 5.34 -16.06 3.61
N SER A 627 6.24 -15.99 2.62
CA SER A 627 5.96 -15.40 1.31
C SER A 627 5.55 -16.51 0.34
N ILE A 628 4.41 -16.36 -0.32
CA ILE A 628 3.91 -17.34 -1.27
C ILE A 628 3.90 -16.69 -2.64
N THR A 629 4.65 -17.28 -3.58
CA THR A 629 4.87 -16.71 -4.93
C THR A 629 4.47 -17.67 -6.05
N ASP A 630 4.20 -18.93 -5.71
CA ASP A 630 3.88 -20.01 -6.64
C ASP A 630 2.53 -20.69 -6.31
N THR A 631 1.68 -20.01 -5.53
CA THR A 631 0.32 -20.42 -5.11
C THR A 631 0.20 -21.63 -4.19
N ASP A 632 1.30 -22.30 -3.85
CA ASP A 632 1.30 -23.49 -3.01
C ASP A 632 2.13 -23.25 -1.74
N LEU A 633 1.80 -23.95 -0.65
CA LEU A 633 2.67 -24.04 0.54
C LEU A 633 2.50 -25.40 1.19
N THR A 634 3.60 -26.06 1.51
CA THR A 634 3.58 -27.26 2.37
C THR A 634 4.20 -26.97 3.73
N GLY A 635 3.35 -26.82 4.75
CA GLY A 635 3.77 -26.82 6.14
C GLY A 635 4.00 -28.23 6.65
N THR A 636 4.98 -28.43 7.52
CA THR A 636 5.32 -29.73 8.10
C THR A 636 5.62 -29.58 9.58
N VAL A 637 5.01 -30.45 10.38
CA VAL A 637 5.33 -30.62 11.80
C VAL A 637 6.14 -31.90 11.99
N GLY A 638 7.29 -31.79 12.64
CA GLY A 638 8.28 -32.88 12.77
C GLY A 638 8.55 -33.32 14.20
N TYR A 639 9.43 -34.31 14.37
CA TYR A 639 9.73 -34.89 15.67
C TYR A 639 10.67 -34.03 16.52
N GLY A 640 10.23 -33.66 17.74
CA GLY A 640 10.99 -32.83 18.69
C GLY A 640 11.57 -33.57 19.91
N GLY A 641 11.60 -34.91 19.93
CA GLY A 641 12.15 -35.68 21.05
C GLY A 641 11.14 -36.07 22.15
N GLY A 642 9.84 -35.98 21.86
CA GLY A 642 8.73 -36.38 22.73
C GLY A 642 7.50 -36.79 21.91
N GLN A 643 6.31 -36.90 22.52
CA GLN A 643 5.10 -37.12 21.73
C GLN A 643 4.85 -35.94 20.80
N LEU A 644 4.64 -36.22 19.51
CA LEU A 644 4.28 -35.26 18.49
C LEU A 644 2.76 -35.25 18.32
N ARG A 645 2.16 -34.06 18.22
CA ARG A 645 0.73 -33.84 17.96
C ARG A 645 0.55 -32.97 16.72
N ALA A 646 -0.41 -33.31 15.89
CA ALA A 646 -0.79 -32.61 14.68
C ALA A 646 -2.31 -32.48 14.66
N ASP A 647 -2.80 -31.25 14.56
CA ASP A 647 -4.23 -30.92 14.62
C ASP A 647 -4.58 -30.09 13.37
N ALA A 648 -4.47 -28.77 13.45
CA ALA A 648 -4.65 -27.89 12.30
C ALA A 648 -3.51 -26.89 12.11
N MET A 649 -3.32 -26.50 10.85
CA MET A 649 -2.46 -25.40 10.44
C MET A 649 -3.31 -24.37 9.69
N ALA A 650 -3.05 -23.08 9.92
CA ALA A 650 -3.78 -21.98 9.32
C ALA A 650 -2.81 -20.99 8.66
N LEU A 651 -3.23 -20.43 7.53
CA LEU A 651 -2.59 -19.29 6.88
C LEU A 651 -3.57 -18.12 6.87
N VAL A 652 -3.13 -16.98 7.38
CA VAL A 652 -3.89 -15.73 7.35
C VAL A 652 -3.09 -14.73 6.54
N TRP A 653 -3.68 -14.25 5.45
CA TRP A 653 -3.03 -13.26 4.59
C TRP A 653 -2.78 -11.94 5.36
N THR A 654 -1.69 -11.25 5.05
CA THR A 654 -1.29 -10.01 5.72
C THR A 654 -0.32 -9.19 4.88
N ASP A 655 -0.47 -7.87 4.87
CA ASP A 655 0.45 -6.94 4.19
C ASP A 655 1.64 -6.52 5.04
N THR A 656 1.62 -6.80 6.34
CA THR A 656 2.65 -6.35 7.27
C THR A 656 3.33 -7.54 7.97
N TYR A 657 4.64 -7.46 8.10
CA TYR A 657 5.48 -8.37 8.88
C TYR A 657 6.22 -7.63 9.99
N THR A 658 5.96 -7.99 11.24
CA THR A 658 6.60 -7.36 12.41
C THR A 658 7.53 -8.34 13.11
N ILE A 659 8.74 -7.88 13.42
CA ILE A 659 9.66 -8.55 14.35
C ILE A 659 9.72 -7.73 15.65
N GLY A 660 9.18 -8.29 16.72
CA GLY A 660 9.26 -7.74 18.07
C GLY A 660 10.50 -8.18 18.86
N TYR A 661 10.69 -7.58 20.04
CA TYR A 661 11.83 -7.82 20.93
C TYR A 661 12.05 -9.28 21.32
N ASN A 662 10.99 -10.09 21.36
CA ASN A 662 11.05 -11.51 21.72
C ASN A 662 10.94 -12.45 20.52
N ASP A 663 10.88 -11.90 19.30
CA ASP A 663 10.63 -12.67 18.10
C ASP A 663 11.93 -13.22 17.51
N GLY A 664 11.82 -14.29 16.73
CA GLY A 664 12.92 -14.76 15.89
C GLY A 664 13.31 -13.68 14.87
N GLY A 665 14.61 -13.45 14.71
CA GLY A 665 15.14 -12.37 13.84
C GLY A 665 15.56 -11.11 14.62
N PHE A 666 15.19 -10.98 15.90
CA PHE A 666 15.73 -9.92 16.76
C PHE A 666 17.04 -10.34 17.43
N SER A 667 18.00 -9.41 17.51
CA SER A 667 19.24 -9.59 18.28
C SER A 667 19.67 -8.30 18.97
N GLN A 668 20.38 -8.40 20.09
CA GLN A 668 20.87 -7.22 20.82
C GLN A 668 22.20 -7.43 21.54
N THR A 669 22.92 -6.34 21.74
CA THR A 669 24.12 -6.23 22.60
C THR A 669 23.98 -4.99 23.48
N GLY A 670 24.23 -5.09 24.79
CA GLY A 670 24.25 -3.93 25.70
C GLY A 670 22.90 -3.42 26.22
N PHE A 671 21.77 -3.83 25.62
CA PHE A 671 20.42 -3.50 26.08
C PHE A 671 19.97 -4.34 27.29
N THR A 672 19.22 -3.72 28.21
CA THR A 672 18.56 -4.40 29.34
C THR A 672 17.11 -4.71 29.00
N SER A 673 16.66 -5.95 29.20
CA SER A 673 15.27 -6.36 28.92
C SER A 673 14.27 -5.85 29.97
N ALA A 674 13.12 -5.38 29.51
CA ALA A 674 11.96 -5.00 30.31
C ALA A 674 10.72 -5.87 30.00
N GLY A 675 10.90 -7.07 29.43
CA GLY A 675 9.82 -7.96 29.01
C GLY A 675 9.56 -7.84 27.51
N THR A 676 8.79 -6.85 27.07
CA THR A 676 8.40 -6.66 25.66
C THR A 676 9.30 -5.70 24.87
N PHE A 677 10.25 -5.04 25.54
CA PHE A 677 11.23 -4.15 24.92
C PHE A 677 12.56 -4.19 25.69
N GLY A 678 13.62 -3.65 25.08
CA GLY A 678 14.92 -3.43 25.69
C GLY A 678 15.24 -1.95 25.80
N TYR A 679 16.05 -1.57 26.80
CA TYR A 679 16.51 -0.18 26.96
C TYR A 679 18.02 -0.08 27.22
N ALA A 680 18.64 1.00 26.73
CA ALA A 680 20.04 1.35 26.96
C ALA A 680 20.16 2.85 27.30
N ASN A 681 21.21 3.24 28.03
CA ASN A 681 21.49 4.67 28.29
C ASN A 681 22.02 5.31 27.00
N ASP A 682 21.47 6.45 26.62
CA ASP A 682 21.96 7.24 25.48
C ASP A 682 23.38 7.77 25.75
N GLY A 683 24.29 7.61 24.78
CA GLY A 683 25.71 7.96 24.91
C GLY A 683 26.45 7.15 25.99
N GLY A 684 25.93 5.97 26.32
CA GLY A 684 26.39 5.09 27.40
C GLY A 684 27.54 4.15 27.00
N SER A 685 27.50 2.92 27.52
CA SER A 685 28.36 1.85 27.00
C SER A 685 27.75 1.33 25.72
N PRO A 686 28.50 1.19 24.62
CA PRO A 686 27.95 0.89 23.30
C PRO A 686 26.93 -0.24 23.32
N ALA A 687 25.73 0.05 22.84
CA ALA A 687 24.61 -0.85 22.75
C ALA A 687 24.05 -0.84 21.32
N SER A 688 23.63 -2.01 20.85
CA SER A 688 22.98 -2.16 19.55
C SER A 688 21.85 -3.18 19.60
N ALA A 689 20.85 -2.96 18.77
CA ALA A 689 19.76 -3.90 18.50
C ALA A 689 19.60 -4.06 16.98
N SER A 690 19.19 -5.23 16.52
CA SER A 690 18.96 -5.51 15.11
C SER A 690 17.73 -6.37 14.89
N TRP A 691 17.01 -6.09 13.81
CA TRP A 691 15.89 -6.86 13.31
C TRP A 691 16.25 -7.35 11.90
N THR A 692 16.42 -8.67 11.75
CA THR A 692 16.77 -9.31 10.50
C THR A 692 15.54 -9.99 9.91
N PHE A 693 15.13 -9.49 8.76
CA PHE A 693 14.10 -10.04 7.91
C PHE A 693 14.79 -10.91 6.86
N SER A 694 14.32 -12.15 6.68
CA SER A 694 14.92 -13.11 5.75
C SER A 694 13.84 -13.75 4.89
N ASN A 695 14.26 -14.31 3.76
CA ASN A 695 13.38 -14.89 2.74
C ASN A 695 12.36 -13.87 2.22
N LEU A 696 12.78 -12.62 2.09
CA LEU A 696 11.94 -11.58 1.52
C LEU A 696 11.79 -11.79 0.01
N ALA A 697 10.57 -11.57 -0.50
CA ALA A 697 10.39 -11.43 -1.94
C ALA A 697 11.16 -10.19 -2.42
N SER A 698 11.59 -10.18 -3.68
CA SER A 698 12.09 -8.95 -4.26
C SER A 698 10.92 -7.95 -4.34
N GLY A 699 11.11 -6.73 -3.87
CA GLY A 699 10.02 -5.74 -3.85
C GLY A 699 10.32 -4.51 -2.99
N GLU A 700 9.41 -3.54 -3.04
CA GLU A 700 9.44 -2.38 -2.16
C GLU A 700 8.70 -2.65 -0.86
N TYR A 701 9.27 -2.16 0.24
CA TYR A 701 8.70 -2.29 1.58
C TYR A 701 8.74 -0.94 2.27
N GLU A 702 7.66 -0.58 2.96
CA GLU A 702 7.67 0.48 3.95
C GLU A 702 8.19 -0.08 5.26
N VAL A 703 9.20 0.58 5.83
CA VAL A 703 9.82 0.19 7.08
C VAL A 703 9.35 1.13 8.18
N SER A 704 8.82 0.57 9.26
CA SER A 704 8.43 1.33 10.44
C SER A 704 8.97 0.69 11.72
N ALA A 705 9.16 1.50 12.76
CA ALA A 705 9.61 1.03 14.07
C ALA A 705 8.72 1.58 15.17
N SER A 706 8.46 0.79 16.21
CA SER A 706 7.71 1.19 17.40
C SER A 706 8.58 1.17 18.65
N TRP A 707 8.16 1.93 19.66
CA TRP A 707 8.80 2.00 20.97
C TRP A 707 7.83 2.53 22.03
N VAL A 708 8.12 2.20 23.29
CA VAL A 708 7.48 2.81 24.47
C VAL A 708 8.02 4.22 24.72
N GLY A 709 7.27 5.21 24.23
CA GLY A 709 7.52 6.64 24.38
C GLY A 709 7.35 7.14 25.81
N ASP A 710 8.27 7.99 26.25
CA ASP A 710 8.24 8.65 27.57
C ASP A 710 9.15 9.90 27.55
N PHE A 711 8.92 10.85 28.44
CA PHE A 711 9.68 12.12 28.48
C PHE A 711 11.20 11.92 28.73
N ASN A 712 11.60 10.73 29.19
CA ASN A 712 12.98 10.35 29.50
C ASN A 712 13.66 9.54 28.37
N ARG A 713 13.06 9.43 27.19
CA ARG A 713 13.68 8.78 26.03
C ARG A 713 14.61 9.70 25.24
N SER A 714 15.46 9.10 24.41
CA SER A 714 16.37 9.85 23.54
C SER A 714 15.60 10.63 22.47
N LEU A 715 16.13 11.81 22.19
CA LEU A 715 15.64 12.77 21.19
C LEU A 715 16.08 12.44 19.77
N VAL A 716 17.14 11.64 19.67
CA VAL A 716 17.85 11.32 18.44
C VAL A 716 18.25 9.87 18.61
N SER A 717 17.45 8.93 18.12
CA SER A 717 17.76 7.49 18.14
C SER A 717 18.07 7.04 16.71
N PRO A 718 19.27 6.50 16.42
CA PRO A 718 19.75 6.24 15.08
C PRO A 718 19.35 4.84 14.61
N PHE A 719 18.44 4.77 13.66
CA PHE A 719 18.12 3.56 12.91
C PHE A 719 18.89 3.52 11.60
N THR A 720 19.54 2.41 11.28
CA THR A 720 20.19 2.17 9.99
C THR A 720 19.42 1.08 9.25
N LEU A 721 19.01 1.39 8.02
CA LEU A 721 18.34 0.48 7.10
C LEU A 721 19.38 -0.07 6.12
N SER A 722 19.40 -1.39 5.88
CA SER A 722 20.19 -1.98 4.79
C SER A 722 19.64 -1.58 3.41
N ASP A 723 20.31 -2.03 2.34
CA ASP A 723 19.79 -1.97 0.96
C ASP A 723 19.44 -0.57 0.46
N GLY A 724 20.22 0.41 0.89
CA GLY A 724 20.13 1.79 0.41
C GLY A 724 19.21 2.72 1.20
N GLY A 725 18.51 2.23 2.23
CA GLY A 725 17.59 3.04 3.04
C GLY A 725 18.26 4.08 3.96
N GLY A 726 19.56 3.90 4.28
CA GLY A 726 20.37 4.91 4.98
C GLY A 726 20.13 5.00 6.49
N LEU A 727 20.61 6.11 7.09
CA LEU A 727 20.50 6.41 8.53
C LEU A 727 19.32 7.34 8.78
N VAL A 728 18.49 7.00 9.77
CA VAL A 728 17.28 7.73 10.16
C VAL A 728 17.32 7.98 11.66
N GLU A 729 17.21 9.23 12.07
CA GLU A 729 17.19 9.61 13.49
C GLU A 729 15.77 9.91 13.96
N VAL A 730 15.35 9.32 15.09
CA VAL A 730 13.97 9.46 15.61
C VAL A 730 13.91 9.98 17.05
N ASP A 731 12.91 10.81 17.36
CA ASP A 731 12.59 11.25 18.74
C ASP A 731 11.69 10.22 19.42
N GLN A 732 12.25 9.49 20.39
CA GLN A 732 11.52 8.43 21.09
C GLN A 732 10.64 8.92 22.25
N ARG A 733 10.52 10.23 22.51
CA ARG A 733 9.81 10.74 23.70
C ARG A 733 8.29 10.75 23.62
N ASN A 734 7.74 10.66 22.41
CA ASN A 734 6.30 10.56 22.17
C ASN A 734 6.01 9.18 21.53
N ASN A 735 4.83 8.61 21.78
CA ASN A 735 4.39 7.32 21.19
C ASN A 735 3.91 7.51 19.72
N SER A 736 3.85 6.48 18.85
CA SER A 736 4.01 5.03 19.09
C SER A 736 4.54 4.19 17.90
N MET A 737 4.84 4.80 16.75
CA MET A 737 5.52 4.17 15.62
C MET A 737 6.03 5.28 14.70
N SER A 738 7.17 5.12 14.05
CA SER A 738 7.61 6.03 12.99
C SER A 738 7.97 5.24 11.74
N VAL A 739 7.50 5.71 10.59
CA VAL A 739 8.02 5.29 9.29
C VAL A 739 9.47 5.75 9.21
N LEU A 740 10.37 4.81 9.05
CA LEU A 740 11.79 5.05 8.89
C LEU A 740 12.12 5.37 7.43
N GLY A 741 11.39 4.75 6.49
CA GLY A 741 11.53 4.99 5.06
C GLY A 741 11.01 3.82 4.24
N THR A 742 11.25 3.86 2.94
CA THR A 742 11.01 2.74 2.02
C THR A 742 12.33 2.10 1.61
N VAL A 743 12.31 0.79 1.36
CA VAL A 743 13.48 0.04 0.89
C VAL A 743 13.09 -0.93 -0.21
N THR A 744 13.95 -1.08 -1.21
CA THR A 744 13.85 -2.14 -2.21
C THR A 744 14.74 -3.30 -1.78
N VAL A 745 14.14 -4.44 -1.47
CA VAL A 745 14.87 -5.66 -1.16
C VAL A 745 14.98 -6.50 -2.43
N THR A 746 16.17 -7.00 -2.76
CA THR A 746 16.41 -7.78 -4.00
C THR A 746 17.12 -9.11 -3.77
N ASP A 747 17.80 -9.26 -2.65
CA ASP A 747 18.57 -10.45 -2.26
C ASP A 747 17.85 -11.32 -1.23
N GLY A 748 16.67 -10.89 -0.79
CA GLY A 748 15.80 -11.61 0.13
C GLY A 748 16.19 -11.49 1.61
N GLU A 749 17.09 -10.58 1.96
CA GLU A 749 17.41 -10.26 3.35
C GLU A 749 17.35 -8.75 3.56
N PHE A 750 16.80 -8.30 4.69
CA PHE A 750 16.79 -6.89 5.08
C PHE A 750 17.07 -6.76 6.56
N VAL A 751 17.89 -5.80 6.95
CA VAL A 751 18.31 -5.60 8.34
C VAL A 751 18.09 -4.15 8.75
N VAL A 752 17.36 -3.98 9.85
CA VAL A 752 17.28 -2.72 10.58
C VAL A 752 18.15 -2.79 11.81
N SER A 753 18.98 -1.79 12.06
CA SER A 753 19.83 -1.70 13.25
C SER A 753 19.60 -0.41 14.02
N LEU A 754 19.56 -0.47 15.35
CA LEU A 754 19.48 0.66 16.27
C LEU A 754 20.74 0.71 17.14
N THR A 755 21.33 1.89 17.35
CA THR A 755 22.46 2.08 18.28
C THR A 755 22.16 3.13 19.35
N ASP A 756 22.96 3.18 20.42
CA ASP A 756 22.84 4.16 21.51
C ASP A 756 23.71 5.42 21.32
N ASP A 757 24.26 5.64 20.12
CA ASP A 757 25.34 6.61 19.85
C ASP A 757 24.87 7.93 19.22
N ALA A 758 23.71 8.45 19.62
CA ALA A 758 23.08 9.56 18.89
C ALA A 758 22.86 10.87 19.67
N SER A 759 23.03 10.91 20.99
CA SER A 759 23.08 12.21 21.67
C SER A 759 24.08 12.30 22.84
N LEU A 760 24.66 13.49 23.03
CA LEU A 760 25.47 13.82 24.22
C LEU A 760 24.59 14.13 25.44
N ASP A 761 23.28 13.87 25.38
CA ASP A 761 22.32 14.21 26.44
C ASP A 761 22.32 13.11 27.51
N VAL A 762 23.31 13.19 28.41
CA VAL A 762 23.47 12.23 29.51
C VAL A 762 22.24 12.22 30.42
N ALA A 763 21.53 11.09 30.45
CA ALA A 763 20.35 10.72 31.27
C ALA A 763 19.03 10.43 30.52
N THR A 764 19.08 10.19 29.21
CA THR A 764 17.96 9.66 28.41
C THR A 764 18.15 8.18 28.04
N TRP A 765 17.08 7.52 27.60
CA TRP A 765 17.06 6.09 27.25
C TRP A 765 16.75 5.87 25.77
N VAL A 766 17.50 4.97 25.13
CA VAL A 766 17.18 4.42 23.79
C VAL A 766 16.41 3.11 23.98
N ILE A 767 15.33 2.93 23.23
CA ILE A 767 14.39 1.82 23.33
C ILE A 767 14.40 1.00 22.05
N ALA A 768 14.58 -0.32 22.21
CA ALA A 768 14.42 -1.30 21.15
C ALA A 768 13.15 -2.13 21.43
N GLU A 769 12.13 -2.03 20.59
CA GLU A 769 10.89 -2.78 20.76
C GLU A 769 10.54 -3.59 19.51
N SER A 770 10.09 -2.96 18.42
CA SER A 770 9.77 -3.70 17.21
C SER A 770 10.03 -2.92 15.92
N VAL A 771 10.19 -3.67 14.84
CA VAL A 771 10.25 -3.15 13.47
C VAL A 771 9.24 -3.92 12.62
N SER A 772 8.52 -3.19 11.78
CA SER A 772 7.57 -3.73 10.81
C SER A 772 8.03 -3.43 9.39
N LEU A 773 7.88 -4.42 8.52
CA LEU A 773 7.88 -4.27 7.08
C LEU A 773 6.45 -4.38 6.59
N THR A 774 5.91 -3.30 6.06
CA THR A 774 4.69 -3.38 5.27
C THR A 774 5.11 -3.55 3.82
N VAL A 775 4.68 -4.65 3.23
CA VAL A 775 4.82 -4.89 1.80
C VAL A 775 4.10 -3.73 1.14
N ILE A 776 4.84 -2.91 0.41
CA ILE A 776 4.21 -2.04 -0.56
C ILE A 776 3.93 -3.00 -1.69
N PRO A 777 2.67 -3.39 -1.96
CA PRO A 777 2.37 -4.45 -2.91
C PRO A 777 3.17 -4.19 -4.18
N GLU A 778 4.17 -5.04 -4.45
CA GLU A 778 4.77 -5.10 -5.77
C GLU A 778 3.64 -5.65 -6.61
N PRO A 779 3.17 -4.86 -7.54
CA PRO A 779 1.74 -4.82 -7.57
C PRO A 779 1.24 -5.96 -8.43
N ALA A 780 0.19 -6.65 -7.98
CA ALA A 780 -0.24 -7.91 -8.55
C ALA A 780 -0.14 -7.92 -10.09
N THR A 781 0.85 -8.66 -10.58
CA THR A 781 0.98 -9.07 -11.97
C THR A 781 -0.27 -9.88 -12.32
N LEU A 782 -1.13 -9.35 -13.20
CA LEU A 782 -2.17 -10.16 -13.86
C LEU A 782 -1.72 -10.47 -15.28
N GLY A 783 -1.68 -11.77 -15.59
CA GLY A 783 -1.20 -12.31 -16.87
C GLY A 783 -2.23 -12.40 -17.97
#